data_AF-A0A2T0YFL7-F1
#
_entry.id   AF-A0A2T0YFL7-F1
#
_cell.length_a   1.000
_cell.length_b   1.000
_cell.length_c   1.000
_cell.angle_alpha   90.00
_cell.angle_beta   90.00
_cell.angle_gamma   90.00
#
_symmetry.space_group_name_H-M   'P 1'
#
loop_
_entity.id
_entity.type
_entity.pdbx_description
1 polymer ?
#
loop_
_entity_poly.entity_id
_entity_poly.type
_entity_poly.pdbx_seq_one_letter_code
_entity_poly.pdbx_strand_id
1 'polypeptide(L)'
;MIRGTEGDAVTLTTDAAQDLVQELLRAGVSQVDSSVLARGMYSSDASLYRVVPEVVVRPQHVDELHAVHAVSRFSAVPVTMRGAGTSIAGNAVGEGIVVDTRDLKRIIAIDVDARTATVEPGVVHADLQRAAAPHGLRFGPDPSTHSRCTIGGMIGNNACGSRALGYGRTADNVEAATVLFGNGEVGSFDSRSGAAQGATARQLLGLAQGDLAHVRTRFGQFSRQVSGYSFEHLLPENRGRIERFLVGSEGTLATVLEAEVRLVVDDPRRLLLVLGYDTVSEAADAVPHILDAAHGEFGPNSLIACEGMDSRLVALVRSAGKPVPQLPEGQSWLFVEAAGDAADAVIERVKTASSAVDTRFIESSAEAAALWKIREDGAGLAGISLQTPAHSGWEDSAVPPKHLGAWMRDFESLLKEFGLQGYPYGHFGDGCIHCRIDFPFKHGDPSSTGVFRDFMLACAERLAVYGGSLSGEHGDGRVRSELLPFMYDETSLDLFAQAKRICDPQNLLNPGIIIGPQLEGARAGQPGGTGARVNTEDIRPTRPKQTLPWPGLLMAHDAGDYGAAVHRCSGVGRCVAPRTTGVMCPSYLATTQEKDSTRGRARILQEAMDGTLVHGLSDPAVHEALDLCLSCKGCASDCPAGVDMAAYKAEALHQKYDRDAEGLPRRRLRPRSHYVLGRLPVWAKLAAPVAPLANLMMQLTPLAAAAKWVAGIDQRRSVPRFARRTLRRAAQQLSPLDATGSSARPRSATHVPGASRATSATRATGAGQPDVWVWADSFTNHFFPESGLAAIEYLQSQGLDVRLIQKEGCCGLPWISTGQLDQARRRITQAVEVLAPYVSSGVPVIGLEPSCLATLRSDALELSDTEEARIVAAGVLSFAELLTRLEREGRVRLPDLSGVDVVAQPHCHQSAIIGWEPDRMLLESAGATVTKVAGCCGLAGNFGVEKGHYETSVAVAETYLMPAVRDQRQRGGDTVVLADGMSCRIQLDDLADVPAMHLAELLNSRERDARSTRAPL
;
A
#
# COMPACT_ATOMS: atom_id res chain seq x y z
N MET A 1 43.27 42.21 -2.99
CA MET A 1 42.15 43.18 -3.09
C MET A 1 41.32 42.83 -4.32
N ILE A 2 40.58 41.70 -4.29
CA ILE A 2 39.40 41.39 -5.11
C ILE A 2 38.61 40.40 -4.24
N ARG A 3 37.39 40.78 -3.84
CA ARG A 3 36.50 39.98 -2.99
C ARG A 3 35.79 38.94 -3.85
N GLY A 4 35.68 37.73 -3.32
CA GLY A 4 34.90 36.64 -3.89
C GLY A 4 33.39 36.88 -3.76
N THR A 5 32.66 36.39 -4.76
CA THR A 5 31.21 36.24 -4.76
C THR A 5 30.90 34.81 -4.34
N GLU A 6 30.47 34.65 -3.09
CA GLU A 6 29.74 33.47 -2.62
C GLU A 6 28.36 33.46 -3.31
N GLY A 7 27.94 32.29 -3.77
CA GLY A 7 26.64 32.09 -4.40
C GLY A 7 25.51 32.16 -3.37
N ASP A 8 24.58 33.08 -3.60
CA ASP A 8 23.36 33.24 -2.82
C ASP A 8 22.44 32.03 -3.02
N ALA A 9 22.33 31.18 -2.00
CA ALA A 9 21.15 30.35 -1.82
C ALA A 9 19.98 31.28 -1.49
N VAL A 10 19.10 31.49 -2.46
CA VAL A 10 17.88 32.31 -2.30
C VAL A 10 17.04 31.71 -1.17
N THR A 11 17.16 32.32 0.00
CA THR A 11 16.26 32.03 1.12
C THR A 11 14.96 32.76 0.80
N LEU A 12 14.01 32.05 0.18
CA LEU A 12 12.75 32.61 -0.26
C LEU A 12 11.96 33.17 0.93
N THR A 13 11.52 34.42 0.79
CA THR A 13 10.60 35.06 1.75
C THR A 13 9.21 34.45 1.58
N THR A 14 8.43 34.41 2.66
CA THR A 14 7.05 33.90 2.70
C THR A 14 6.14 34.60 1.69
N ASP A 15 6.53 35.79 1.23
CA ASP A 15 5.80 36.65 0.30
C ASP A 15 5.79 36.10 -1.14
N ALA A 16 6.89 35.53 -1.64
CA ALA A 16 6.99 35.07 -3.04
C ALA A 16 6.07 33.88 -3.36
N ALA A 17 5.97 32.91 -2.44
CA ALA A 17 5.05 31.78 -2.58
C ALA A 17 3.59 32.22 -2.46
N GLN A 18 3.30 33.25 -1.64
CA GLN A 18 1.95 33.80 -1.53
C GLN A 18 1.55 34.56 -2.80
N ASP A 19 2.46 35.31 -3.40
CA ASP A 19 2.23 35.98 -4.69
C ASP A 19 1.93 34.97 -5.79
N LEU A 20 2.71 33.89 -5.89
CA LEU A 20 2.46 32.81 -6.86
C LEU A 20 1.08 32.16 -6.68
N VAL A 21 0.65 31.92 -5.43
CA VAL A 21 -0.70 31.42 -5.14
C VAL A 21 -1.76 32.38 -5.64
N GLN A 22 -1.61 33.68 -5.38
CA GLN A 22 -2.59 34.67 -5.84
C GLN A 22 -2.66 34.77 -7.36
N GLU A 23 -1.53 34.71 -8.06
CA GLU A 23 -1.49 34.70 -9.53
C GLU A 23 -2.19 33.46 -10.12
N LEU A 24 -1.94 32.27 -9.55
CA LEU A 24 -2.63 31.05 -9.98
C LEU A 24 -4.14 31.13 -9.77
N LEU A 25 -4.59 31.61 -8.60
CA LEU A 25 -6.01 31.80 -8.30
C LEU A 25 -6.65 32.82 -9.25
N ARG A 26 -5.98 33.95 -9.52
CA ARG A 26 -6.44 34.98 -10.47
C ARG A 26 -6.54 34.45 -11.90
N ALA A 27 -5.64 33.55 -12.29
CA ALA A 27 -5.64 32.90 -13.58
C ALA A 27 -6.73 31.82 -13.72
N GLY A 28 -7.48 31.51 -12.66
CA GLY A 28 -8.61 30.59 -12.67
C GLY A 28 -8.28 29.17 -12.20
N VAL A 29 -7.10 28.96 -11.60
CA VAL A 29 -6.75 27.68 -10.99
C VAL A 29 -7.46 27.54 -9.65
N SER A 30 -8.24 26.48 -9.48
CA SER A 30 -9.23 26.36 -8.39
C SER A 30 -8.68 25.79 -7.09
N GLN A 31 -7.68 24.90 -7.17
CA GLN A 31 -7.06 24.24 -6.01
C GLN A 31 -5.55 24.50 -6.01
N VAL A 32 -5.11 25.41 -5.15
CA VAL A 32 -3.73 25.84 -5.03
C VAL A 32 -3.33 25.82 -3.54
N ASP A 33 -2.25 25.12 -3.21
CA ASP A 33 -1.83 24.91 -1.82
C ASP A 33 -0.31 25.06 -1.66
N SER A 34 0.11 26.07 -0.90
CA SER A 34 1.51 26.33 -0.52
C SER A 34 1.79 26.04 0.96
N SER A 35 0.86 25.35 1.65
CA SER A 35 1.04 24.95 3.04
C SER A 35 2.25 24.04 3.21
N VAL A 36 2.84 24.07 4.41
CA VAL A 36 3.91 23.14 4.81
C VAL A 36 3.47 21.68 4.60
N LEU A 37 2.19 21.39 4.86
CA LEU A 37 1.62 20.07 4.65
C LEU A 37 1.66 19.65 3.17
N ALA A 38 1.13 20.46 2.26
CA ALA A 38 1.16 20.14 0.83
C ALA A 38 2.60 20.03 0.31
N ARG A 39 3.45 21.01 0.63
CA ARG A 39 4.85 21.01 0.18
C ARG A 39 5.62 19.79 0.69
N GLY A 40 5.41 19.38 1.94
CA GLY A 40 6.03 18.18 2.52
C GLY A 40 5.51 16.87 1.93
N MET A 41 4.23 16.76 1.59
CA MET A 41 3.68 15.56 0.95
C MET A 41 4.18 15.37 -0.48
N TYR A 42 4.30 16.46 -1.23
CA TYR A 42 4.68 16.46 -2.64
C TYR A 42 6.19 16.64 -2.85
N SER A 43 6.98 16.69 -1.78
CA SER A 43 8.45 16.78 -1.85
C SER A 43 9.11 15.52 -2.40
N SER A 44 8.40 14.39 -2.37
CA SER A 44 8.92 13.06 -2.76
C SER A 44 7.90 12.29 -3.61
N ASP A 45 8.38 11.52 -4.59
CA ASP A 45 7.65 10.44 -5.26
C ASP A 45 8.09 9.08 -4.65
N ALA A 46 8.12 8.00 -5.43
CA ALA A 46 8.60 6.69 -4.97
C ALA A 46 10.12 6.50 -5.15
N SER A 47 10.84 7.53 -5.58
CA SER A 47 12.29 7.52 -5.77
C SER A 47 13.07 7.84 -4.48
N LEU A 48 14.38 7.95 -4.66
CA LEU A 48 15.31 8.43 -3.65
C LEU A 48 15.28 9.95 -3.43
N TYR A 49 14.65 10.73 -4.31
CA TYR A 49 14.80 12.18 -4.28
C TYR A 49 13.79 12.87 -3.37
N ARG A 50 14.22 13.99 -2.79
CA ARG A 50 13.38 14.93 -2.05
C ARG A 50 13.60 16.36 -2.56
N VAL A 51 12.66 16.88 -3.33
CA VAL A 51 12.67 18.24 -3.88
C VAL A 51 11.41 18.97 -3.42
N VAL A 52 11.55 20.02 -2.60
CA VAL A 52 10.40 20.72 -2.01
C VAL A 52 9.82 21.71 -3.01
N PRO A 53 8.53 21.59 -3.40
CA PRO A 53 7.90 22.56 -4.28
C PRO A 53 7.59 23.87 -3.54
N GLU A 54 7.36 24.94 -4.30
CA GLU A 54 6.82 26.19 -3.78
C GLU A 54 5.31 26.08 -3.56
N VAL A 55 4.61 25.49 -4.53
CA VAL A 55 3.15 25.33 -4.52
C VAL A 55 2.72 24.04 -5.18
N VAL A 56 1.63 23.47 -4.70
CA VAL A 56 0.96 22.31 -5.30
C VAL A 56 -0.37 22.75 -5.89
N VAL A 57 -0.66 22.29 -7.10
CA VAL A 57 -1.90 22.58 -7.83
C VAL A 57 -2.64 21.29 -8.16
N ARG A 58 -3.97 21.30 -8.02
CA ARG A 58 -4.86 20.18 -8.37
C ARG A 58 -5.96 20.63 -9.35
N PRO A 59 -5.70 20.69 -10.66
CA PRO A 59 -6.68 21.17 -11.63
C PRO A 59 -7.94 20.31 -11.62
N GLN A 60 -9.11 20.94 -11.64
CA GLN A 60 -10.41 20.26 -11.71
C GLN A 60 -10.96 20.21 -13.13
N HIS A 61 -10.45 21.07 -14.02
CA HIS A 61 -10.70 21.03 -15.46
C HIS A 61 -9.40 21.15 -16.26
N VAL A 62 -9.38 20.59 -17.47
CA VAL A 62 -8.21 20.63 -18.37
C VAL A 62 -7.79 22.08 -18.68
N ASP A 63 -8.74 23.01 -18.77
CA ASP A 63 -8.46 24.44 -19.02
C ASP A 63 -7.55 25.07 -17.95
N GLU A 64 -7.59 24.58 -16.70
CA GLU A 64 -6.73 25.08 -15.63
C GLU A 64 -5.25 24.78 -15.90
N LEU A 65 -4.92 23.77 -16.72
CA LEU A 65 -3.54 23.50 -17.14
C LEU A 65 -3.00 24.65 -18.02
N HIS A 66 -3.84 25.27 -18.85
CA HIS A 66 -3.44 26.45 -19.63
C HIS A 66 -3.12 27.63 -18.72
N ALA A 67 -3.93 27.84 -17.68
CA ALA A 67 -3.72 28.88 -16.69
C ALA A 67 -2.40 28.68 -15.92
N VAL A 68 -2.13 27.46 -15.44
CA VAL A 68 -0.86 27.13 -14.77
C VAL A 68 0.33 27.44 -15.66
N HIS A 69 0.30 27.00 -16.93
CA HIS A 69 1.38 27.26 -17.88
C HIS A 69 1.55 28.75 -18.22
N ALA A 70 0.45 29.50 -18.30
CA ALA A 70 0.51 30.95 -18.51
C ALA A 70 1.18 31.66 -17.33
N VAL A 71 0.81 31.31 -16.09
CA VAL A 71 1.44 31.85 -14.88
C VAL A 71 2.90 31.42 -14.77
N SER A 72 3.21 30.16 -15.06
CA SER A 72 4.59 29.65 -15.09
C SER A 72 5.49 30.46 -16.02
N ARG A 73 5.06 30.72 -17.26
CA ARG A 73 5.81 31.57 -18.21
C ARG A 73 5.90 33.02 -17.77
N PHE A 74 4.83 33.57 -17.22
CA PHE A 74 4.80 34.96 -16.77
C PHE A 74 5.75 35.19 -15.59
N SER A 75 5.75 34.27 -14.62
CA SER A 75 6.54 34.36 -13.39
C SER A 75 7.90 33.67 -13.48
N ALA A 76 8.22 33.03 -14.61
CA ALA A 76 9.40 32.19 -14.82
C ALA A 76 9.58 31.10 -13.75
N VAL A 77 8.47 30.52 -13.27
CA VAL A 77 8.47 29.45 -12.26
C VAL A 77 8.32 28.10 -12.96
N PRO A 78 9.19 27.11 -12.70
CA PRO A 78 9.09 25.79 -13.31
C PRO A 78 7.80 25.04 -12.95
N VAL A 79 7.41 24.11 -13.83
CA VAL A 79 6.25 23.23 -13.68
C VAL A 79 6.71 21.78 -13.77
N THR A 80 6.34 20.98 -12.76
CA THR A 80 6.48 19.53 -12.79
C THR A 80 5.10 18.89 -12.77
N MET A 81 4.80 18.13 -13.82
CA MET A 81 3.57 17.35 -13.90
C MET A 81 3.69 16.09 -13.06
N ARG A 82 2.61 15.74 -12.35
CA ARG A 82 2.54 14.58 -11.47
C ARG A 82 1.21 13.84 -11.67
N GLY A 83 1.29 12.53 -11.89
CA GLY A 83 0.16 11.62 -11.75
C GLY A 83 -0.01 11.19 -10.29
N ALA A 84 -0.02 9.88 -10.03
CA ALA A 84 -0.06 9.37 -8.65
C ALA A 84 1.28 9.42 -7.90
N GLY A 85 2.34 10.02 -8.46
CA GLY A 85 3.65 10.11 -7.79
C GLY A 85 4.30 8.76 -7.52
N THR A 86 4.14 7.80 -8.45
CA THR A 86 4.64 6.42 -8.32
C THR A 86 5.95 6.18 -9.06
N SER A 87 6.53 7.22 -9.66
CA SER A 87 7.84 7.11 -10.32
C SER A 87 8.94 6.87 -9.29
N ILE A 88 9.94 6.11 -9.72
CA ILE A 88 11.13 5.75 -8.94
C ILE A 88 12.40 6.44 -9.49
N ALA A 89 12.25 7.23 -10.56
CA ALA A 89 13.35 7.97 -11.19
C ALA A 89 13.48 9.41 -10.68
N GLY A 90 12.53 9.89 -9.86
CA GLY A 90 12.55 11.22 -9.31
C GLY A 90 12.06 12.30 -10.27
N ASN A 91 11.44 11.95 -11.40
CA ASN A 91 10.91 12.90 -12.38
C ASN A 91 9.52 13.44 -12.03
N ALA A 92 8.85 12.93 -10.99
CA ALA A 92 7.53 13.37 -10.55
C ALA A 92 7.57 14.32 -9.34
N VAL A 93 8.72 14.92 -9.08
CA VAL A 93 8.98 15.95 -8.06
C VAL A 93 9.75 17.11 -8.68
N GLY A 94 9.61 18.31 -8.15
CA GLY A 94 10.26 19.49 -8.73
C GLY A 94 10.14 20.72 -7.84
N GLU A 95 10.98 21.70 -8.14
CA GLU A 95 10.90 23.05 -7.59
C GLU A 95 9.78 23.83 -8.29
N GLY A 96 9.29 24.91 -7.69
CA GLY A 96 8.21 25.71 -8.26
C GLY A 96 6.83 25.04 -8.12
N ILE A 97 6.12 24.87 -9.23
CA ILE A 97 4.73 24.39 -9.28
C ILE A 97 4.70 22.88 -9.54
N VAL A 98 4.19 22.09 -8.59
CA VAL A 98 3.85 20.68 -8.83
C VAL A 98 2.36 20.55 -9.14
N VAL A 99 2.03 19.96 -10.30
CA VAL A 99 0.65 19.81 -10.77
C VAL A 99 0.21 18.36 -10.67
N ASP A 100 -0.70 18.06 -9.74
CA ASP A 100 -1.29 16.74 -9.57
C ASP A 100 -2.56 16.56 -10.41
N THR A 101 -2.43 15.76 -11.46
CA THR A 101 -3.46 15.55 -12.49
C THR A 101 -4.54 14.54 -12.12
N ARG A 102 -4.49 13.91 -10.93
CA ARG A 102 -5.43 12.82 -10.55
C ARG A 102 -6.91 13.21 -10.53
N ASP A 103 -7.22 14.50 -10.47
CA ASP A 103 -8.62 14.96 -10.54
C ASP A 103 -9.14 15.07 -11.99
N LEU A 104 -8.26 15.09 -12.99
CA LEU A 104 -8.59 15.03 -14.43
C LEU A 104 -8.73 13.56 -14.88
N LYS A 105 -9.78 12.88 -14.42
CA LYS A 105 -9.91 11.41 -14.46
C LYS A 105 -11.08 10.89 -15.31
N ARG A 106 -11.58 11.66 -16.27
CA ARG A 106 -12.66 11.22 -17.15
C ARG A 106 -12.15 10.27 -18.23
N ILE A 107 -12.84 9.14 -18.38
CA ILE A 107 -12.83 8.36 -19.62
C ILE A 107 -13.88 9.00 -20.52
N ILE A 108 -13.45 9.68 -21.57
CA ILE A 108 -14.29 10.53 -22.42
C ILE A 108 -15.12 9.66 -23.36
N ALA A 109 -14.51 8.66 -23.99
CA ALA A 109 -15.18 7.71 -24.87
C ALA A 109 -14.42 6.37 -24.92
N ILE A 110 -15.16 5.28 -25.17
CA ILE A 110 -14.60 3.98 -25.60
C ILE A 110 -15.28 3.63 -26.92
N ASP A 111 -14.49 3.54 -27.99
CA ASP A 111 -14.93 3.05 -29.28
C ASP A 111 -14.57 1.57 -29.39
N VAL A 112 -15.60 0.72 -29.32
CA VAL A 112 -15.45 -0.74 -29.34
C VAL A 112 -15.05 -1.25 -30.73
N ASP A 113 -15.53 -0.59 -31.79
CA ASP A 113 -15.29 -1.00 -33.17
C ASP A 113 -13.87 -0.62 -33.59
N ALA A 114 -13.45 0.62 -33.28
CA ALA A 114 -12.08 1.09 -33.49
C ALA A 114 -11.09 0.50 -32.46
N ARG A 115 -11.60 -0.05 -31.35
CA ARG A 115 -10.84 -0.52 -30.18
C ARG A 115 -9.94 0.57 -29.64
N THR A 116 -10.51 1.73 -29.34
CA THR A 116 -9.78 2.87 -28.75
C THR A 116 -10.54 3.46 -27.58
N ALA A 117 -9.84 4.22 -26.75
CA ALA A 117 -10.43 5.00 -25.67
C ALA A 117 -9.81 6.39 -25.61
N THR A 118 -10.64 7.42 -25.53
CA THR A 118 -10.21 8.81 -25.29
C THR A 118 -10.27 9.09 -23.80
N VAL A 119 -9.19 9.59 -23.22
CA VAL A 119 -9.01 9.72 -21.76
C VAL A 119 -8.30 11.01 -21.37
N GLU A 120 -8.66 11.53 -20.20
CA GLU A 120 -7.90 12.57 -19.50
C GLU A 120 -6.63 11.99 -18.83
N PRO A 121 -5.58 12.81 -18.60
CA PRO A 121 -4.28 12.33 -18.12
C PRO A 121 -4.31 11.69 -16.71
N GLY A 122 -5.29 12.03 -15.89
CA GLY A 122 -5.45 11.52 -14.53
C GLY A 122 -6.21 10.20 -14.44
N VAL A 123 -6.73 9.64 -15.55
CA VAL A 123 -7.40 8.33 -15.55
C VAL A 123 -6.44 7.28 -15.02
N VAL A 124 -6.86 6.56 -13.98
CA VAL A 124 -6.10 5.43 -13.42
C VAL A 124 -6.24 4.23 -14.36
N HIS A 125 -5.13 3.55 -14.65
CA HIS A 125 -5.10 2.40 -15.55
C HIS A 125 -6.19 1.35 -15.22
N ALA A 126 -6.27 0.92 -13.96
CA ALA A 126 -7.26 -0.09 -13.55
C ALA A 126 -8.73 0.36 -13.70
N ASP A 127 -9.01 1.66 -13.73
CA ASP A 127 -10.35 2.18 -14.00
C ASP A 127 -10.66 2.11 -15.50
N LEU A 128 -9.69 2.40 -16.36
CA LEU A 128 -9.82 2.17 -17.82
C LEU A 128 -10.02 0.68 -18.14
N GLN A 129 -9.23 -0.21 -17.52
CA GLN A 129 -9.39 -1.66 -17.72
C GLN A 129 -10.81 -2.13 -17.40
N ARG A 130 -11.37 -1.63 -16.30
CA ARG A 130 -12.70 -2.04 -15.87
C ARG A 130 -13.80 -1.48 -16.77
N ALA A 131 -13.63 -0.29 -17.31
CA ALA A 131 -14.55 0.29 -18.28
C ALA A 131 -14.50 -0.47 -19.62
N ALA A 132 -13.34 -0.97 -20.04
CA ALA A 132 -13.16 -1.72 -21.27
C ALA A 132 -13.57 -3.20 -21.16
N ALA A 133 -13.45 -3.81 -19.97
CA ALA A 133 -13.68 -5.25 -19.75
C ALA A 133 -15.05 -5.78 -20.23
N PRO A 134 -16.20 -5.08 -20.07
CA PRO A 134 -17.48 -5.54 -20.61
C PRO A 134 -17.51 -5.74 -22.12
N HIS A 135 -16.56 -5.14 -22.85
CA HIS A 135 -16.43 -5.25 -24.30
C HIS A 135 -15.39 -6.30 -24.73
N GLY A 136 -14.82 -7.07 -23.78
CA GLY A 136 -13.72 -8.00 -24.05
C GLY A 136 -12.41 -7.30 -24.42
N LEU A 137 -12.27 -6.02 -24.06
CA LEU A 137 -11.13 -5.18 -24.39
C LEU A 137 -10.35 -4.78 -23.14
N ARG A 138 -9.06 -4.48 -23.34
CA ARG A 138 -8.18 -3.91 -22.32
C ARG A 138 -7.17 -2.94 -22.94
N PHE A 139 -6.66 -2.00 -22.17
CA PHE A 139 -5.41 -1.32 -22.46
C PHE A 139 -4.23 -2.29 -22.25
N GLY A 140 -3.30 -2.29 -23.20
CA GLY A 140 -2.24 -3.30 -23.33
C GLY A 140 -1.27 -3.33 -22.14
N PRO A 141 -0.42 -2.30 -21.97
CA PRO A 141 0.59 -2.24 -20.91
C PRO A 141 -0.03 -2.38 -19.52
N ASP A 142 0.59 -3.10 -18.59
CA ASP A 142 0.10 -3.32 -17.22
C ASP A 142 1.21 -3.20 -16.18
N PRO A 143 1.63 -1.97 -15.85
CA PRO A 143 2.71 -1.81 -14.88
C PRO A 143 2.30 -2.39 -13.51
N SER A 144 3.26 -2.90 -12.76
CA SER A 144 3.42 -2.63 -11.32
C SER A 144 2.21 -2.42 -10.39
N THR A 145 1.67 -1.22 -10.21
CA THR A 145 1.68 -0.05 -11.08
C THR A 145 0.20 0.39 -11.24
N HIS A 146 -0.53 -0.52 -11.88
CA HIS A 146 -1.78 -0.32 -12.60
C HIS A 146 -2.97 0.11 -11.74
N SER A 147 -3.01 -0.29 -10.47
CA SER A 147 -4.13 0.06 -9.55
C SER A 147 -4.20 1.55 -9.20
N ARG A 148 -3.19 2.35 -9.58
CA ARG A 148 -3.09 3.77 -9.22
C ARG A 148 -2.24 4.63 -10.15
N CYS A 149 -1.39 4.07 -11.02
CA CYS A 149 -0.74 4.90 -12.03
C CYS A 149 -1.76 5.48 -13.00
N THR A 150 -1.53 6.72 -13.42
CA THR A 150 -2.41 7.42 -14.35
C THR A 150 -1.90 7.29 -15.79
N ILE A 151 -2.79 7.35 -16.77
CA ILE A 151 -2.42 7.26 -18.19
C ILE A 151 -1.43 8.37 -18.59
N GLY A 152 -1.60 9.60 -18.08
CA GLY A 152 -0.65 10.69 -18.30
C GLY A 152 0.75 10.39 -17.73
N GLY A 153 0.83 9.72 -16.57
CA GLY A 153 2.11 9.27 -16.02
C GLY A 153 2.74 8.14 -16.83
N MET A 154 1.91 7.23 -17.37
CA MET A 154 2.36 6.18 -18.28
C MET A 154 2.91 6.76 -19.59
N ILE A 155 2.25 7.78 -20.15
CA ILE A 155 2.73 8.54 -21.31
C ILE A 155 4.05 9.23 -20.97
N GLY A 156 4.14 9.89 -19.81
CA GLY A 156 5.38 10.55 -19.37
C GLY A 156 6.59 9.62 -19.32
N ASN A 157 6.43 8.37 -18.86
CA ASN A 157 7.55 7.45 -18.66
C ASN A 157 7.71 6.40 -19.79
N ASN A 158 6.85 6.41 -20.81
CA ASN A 158 6.70 5.27 -21.73
C ASN A 158 6.53 3.94 -20.98
N ALA A 159 5.66 3.95 -19.96
CA ALA A 159 5.52 2.84 -19.04
C ALA A 159 5.12 1.55 -19.75
N CYS A 160 5.52 0.42 -19.17
CA CYS A 160 5.28 -0.89 -19.74
C CYS A 160 4.57 -1.77 -18.69
N GLY A 161 5.06 -2.98 -18.43
CA GLY A 161 4.42 -3.97 -17.59
C GLY A 161 4.73 -5.38 -18.07
N SER A 162 4.27 -6.38 -17.33
CA SER A 162 4.59 -7.78 -17.62
C SER A 162 4.02 -8.24 -18.97
N ARG A 163 2.91 -7.65 -19.43
CA ARG A 163 2.30 -7.99 -20.71
C ARG A 163 2.69 -7.09 -21.87
N ALA A 164 3.63 -6.18 -21.66
CA ALA A 164 4.13 -5.32 -22.74
C ALA A 164 4.84 -6.12 -23.85
N LEU A 165 5.34 -7.32 -23.55
CA LEU A 165 5.95 -8.21 -24.55
C LEU A 165 4.99 -8.52 -25.71
N GLY A 166 3.72 -8.84 -25.42
CA GLY A 166 2.71 -9.13 -26.45
C GLY A 166 1.80 -7.95 -26.80
N TYR A 167 1.63 -6.99 -25.89
CA TYR A 167 0.69 -5.86 -26.08
C TYR A 167 1.37 -4.51 -26.35
N GLY A 168 2.70 -4.47 -26.40
CA GLY A 168 3.49 -3.27 -26.63
C GLY A 168 3.59 -2.35 -25.40
N ARG A 169 4.43 -1.32 -25.54
CA ARG A 169 4.68 -0.28 -24.54
C ARG A 169 3.59 0.79 -24.61
N THR A 170 3.61 1.78 -23.72
CA THR A 170 2.67 2.91 -23.82
C THR A 170 2.77 3.62 -25.17
N ALA A 171 3.97 3.87 -25.70
CA ALA A 171 4.15 4.52 -27.00
C ALA A 171 3.49 3.75 -28.16
N ASP A 172 3.50 2.43 -28.08
CA ASP A 172 2.92 1.57 -29.11
C ASP A 172 1.37 1.59 -29.10
N ASN A 173 0.79 2.03 -27.98
CA ASN A 173 -0.65 2.09 -27.74
C ASN A 173 -1.22 3.52 -27.72
N VAL A 174 -0.43 4.57 -27.96
CA VAL A 174 -0.96 5.93 -28.16
C VAL A 174 -1.23 6.15 -29.65
N GLU A 175 -2.47 6.51 -29.97
CA GLU A 175 -2.91 6.77 -31.35
C GLU A 175 -3.12 8.25 -31.65
N ALA A 176 -3.58 9.01 -30.66
CA ALA A 176 -3.67 10.46 -30.75
C ALA A 176 -3.40 11.12 -29.39
N ALA A 177 -2.95 12.38 -29.41
CA ALA A 177 -2.79 13.18 -28.20
C ALA A 177 -3.02 14.67 -28.48
N THR A 178 -3.66 15.34 -27.52
CA THR A 178 -3.71 16.80 -27.46
C THR A 178 -2.82 17.25 -26.30
N VAL A 179 -1.89 18.16 -26.58
CA VAL A 179 -0.83 18.56 -25.64
C VAL A 179 -0.63 20.07 -25.63
N LEU A 180 -0.09 20.58 -24.52
CA LEU A 180 0.37 21.95 -24.35
C LEU A 180 1.90 21.97 -24.21
N PHE A 181 2.59 22.57 -25.18
CA PHE A 181 4.05 22.73 -25.15
C PHE A 181 4.47 23.85 -24.18
N GLY A 182 5.72 23.80 -23.71
CA GLY A 182 6.30 24.82 -22.82
C GLY A 182 6.31 26.23 -23.41
N ASN A 183 6.42 26.34 -24.74
CA ASN A 183 6.31 27.60 -25.47
C ASN A 183 4.86 28.17 -25.52
N GLY A 184 3.86 27.44 -25.02
CA GLY A 184 2.46 27.83 -24.96
C GLY A 184 1.61 27.43 -26.17
N GLU A 185 2.20 26.81 -27.20
CA GLU A 185 1.45 26.26 -28.33
C GLU A 185 0.68 25.00 -27.92
N VAL A 186 -0.55 24.88 -28.41
CA VAL A 186 -1.38 23.67 -28.25
C VAL A 186 -1.30 22.87 -29.54
N GLY A 187 -0.94 21.59 -29.43
CA GLY A 187 -0.90 20.66 -30.56
C GLY A 187 -1.92 19.55 -30.37
N SER A 188 -2.60 19.17 -31.46
CA SER A 188 -3.41 17.96 -31.52
C SER A 188 -2.87 17.09 -32.64
N PHE A 189 -2.50 15.85 -32.30
CA PHE A 189 -1.75 14.95 -33.15
C PHE A 189 -2.49 13.63 -33.27
N ASP A 190 -2.92 13.31 -34.49
CA ASP A 190 -3.47 12.01 -34.87
C ASP A 190 -2.86 11.60 -36.21
N SER A 191 -1.96 10.63 -36.17
CA SER A 191 -1.28 10.13 -37.36
C SER A 191 -2.19 9.46 -38.40
N ARG A 192 -3.40 9.03 -38.01
CA ARG A 192 -4.38 8.45 -38.93
C ARG A 192 -4.97 9.54 -39.84
N SER A 193 -5.03 10.77 -39.35
CA SER A 193 -5.51 11.94 -40.08
C SER A 193 -4.46 12.58 -41.00
N GLY A 194 -3.18 12.21 -40.84
CA GLY A 194 -2.12 12.53 -41.80
C GLY A 194 -1.58 13.97 -41.79
N ALA A 195 -1.80 14.77 -40.74
CA ALA A 195 -1.24 16.12 -40.67
C ALA A 195 -0.92 16.56 -39.24
N ALA A 196 0.36 16.61 -38.88
CA ALA A 196 0.81 17.37 -37.71
C ALA A 196 0.74 18.86 -38.01
N GLN A 197 -0.06 19.61 -37.24
CA GLN A 197 -0.25 21.05 -37.39
C GLN A 197 0.53 21.82 -36.31
N GLY A 198 0.80 23.10 -36.57
CA GLY A 198 1.51 23.95 -35.62
C GLY A 198 2.99 24.20 -35.95
N ALA A 199 3.58 25.24 -35.36
CA ALA A 199 4.97 25.62 -35.62
C ALA A 199 5.94 24.68 -34.93
N THR A 200 5.67 24.34 -33.67
CA THR A 200 6.44 23.37 -32.87
C THR A 200 6.55 22.03 -33.59
N ALA A 201 5.42 21.52 -34.08
CA ALA A 201 5.35 20.26 -34.80
C ALA A 201 6.21 20.24 -36.07
N ARG A 202 6.12 21.30 -36.90
CA ARG A 202 6.93 21.43 -38.11
C ARG A 202 8.42 21.49 -37.81
N GLN A 203 8.81 22.16 -36.73
CA GLN A 203 10.20 22.26 -36.31
C GLN A 203 10.75 20.90 -35.83
N LEU A 204 9.98 20.14 -35.05
CA LEU A 204 10.38 18.79 -34.62
C LEU A 204 10.56 17.84 -35.80
N LEU A 205 9.61 17.85 -36.75
CA LEU A 205 9.73 17.05 -37.98
C LEU A 205 10.91 17.49 -38.84
N GLY A 206 11.13 18.80 -38.96
CA GLY A 206 12.29 19.37 -39.67
C GLY A 206 13.62 18.98 -39.03
N LEU A 207 13.68 18.93 -37.69
CA LEU A 207 14.85 18.50 -36.93
C LEU A 207 15.20 17.05 -37.26
N ALA A 208 14.23 16.13 -37.20
CA ALA A 208 14.47 14.72 -37.58
C ALA A 208 14.85 14.56 -39.07
N GLN A 209 14.26 15.38 -39.96
CA GLN A 209 14.59 15.39 -41.38
C GLN A 209 16.02 15.84 -41.68
N GLY A 210 16.60 16.72 -40.86
CA GLY A 210 17.99 17.15 -40.98
C GLY A 210 19.00 16.00 -40.80
N ASP A 211 18.65 15.00 -39.99
CA ASP A 211 19.57 13.99 -39.49
C ASP A 211 19.07 12.54 -39.67
N LEU A 212 18.28 12.26 -40.72
CA LEU A 212 17.61 10.97 -40.93
C LEU A 212 18.52 9.73 -40.82
N ALA A 213 19.75 9.79 -41.34
CA ALA A 213 20.69 8.67 -41.29
C ALA A 213 21.12 8.36 -39.84
N HIS A 214 21.37 9.41 -39.06
CA HIS A 214 21.69 9.31 -37.65
C HIS A 214 20.50 8.75 -36.87
N VAL A 215 19.31 9.32 -37.09
CA VAL A 215 18.11 8.92 -36.36
C VAL A 215 17.80 7.43 -36.54
N ARG A 216 17.88 6.92 -37.78
CA ARG A 216 17.64 5.49 -38.11
C ARG A 216 18.59 4.51 -37.44
N THR A 217 19.80 4.94 -37.12
CA THR A 217 20.89 4.06 -36.63
C THR A 217 21.13 4.18 -35.12
N ARG A 218 20.53 5.18 -34.47
CA ARG A 218 20.73 5.45 -33.04
C ARG A 218 19.49 5.30 -32.17
N PHE A 219 18.29 5.53 -32.69
CA PHE A 219 17.06 5.47 -31.89
C PHE A 219 16.17 4.28 -32.31
N GLY A 220 15.39 3.75 -31.37
CA GLY A 220 14.47 2.63 -31.63
C GLY A 220 15.13 1.33 -32.09
N GLN A 221 16.38 1.06 -31.69
CA GLN A 221 17.15 -0.12 -32.13
C GLN A 221 16.64 -1.43 -31.51
N PHE A 222 15.93 -1.35 -30.37
CA PHE A 222 15.20 -2.46 -29.75
C PHE A 222 14.01 -1.93 -28.94
N SER A 223 13.05 -2.80 -28.59
CA SER A 223 11.78 -2.40 -27.98
C SER A 223 11.95 -1.60 -26.67
N ARG A 224 12.86 -2.00 -25.78
CA ARG A 224 13.09 -1.31 -24.50
C ARG A 224 14.16 -0.22 -24.53
N GLN A 225 14.46 0.35 -25.71
CA GLN A 225 15.25 1.58 -25.79
C GLN A 225 14.39 2.80 -25.40
N VAL A 226 14.22 3.04 -24.10
CA VAL A 226 13.30 4.07 -23.58
C VAL A 226 14.01 5.35 -23.14
N SER A 227 15.28 5.28 -22.71
CA SER A 227 16.04 6.47 -22.27
C SER A 227 16.17 7.53 -23.38
N GLY A 228 16.03 8.81 -23.02
CA GLY A 228 16.06 9.95 -23.93
C GLY A 228 14.75 10.18 -24.68
N TYR A 229 14.81 10.94 -25.78
CA TYR A 229 13.62 11.18 -26.63
C TYR A 229 13.56 10.21 -27.81
N SER A 230 12.39 9.65 -28.08
CA SER A 230 12.14 8.63 -29.12
C SER A 230 12.06 9.22 -30.54
N PHE A 231 13.19 9.76 -31.03
CA PHE A 231 13.31 10.39 -32.36
C PHE A 231 12.93 9.47 -33.53
N GLU A 232 13.01 8.15 -33.37
CA GLU A 232 12.60 7.19 -34.38
C GLU A 232 11.14 7.41 -34.82
N HIS A 233 10.27 7.86 -33.92
CA HIS A 233 8.86 8.11 -34.23
C HIS A 233 8.65 9.28 -35.21
N LEU A 234 9.60 10.21 -35.29
CA LEU A 234 9.55 11.35 -36.21
C LEU A 234 9.99 11.00 -37.64
N LEU A 235 10.51 9.79 -37.87
CA LEU A 235 10.95 9.36 -39.19
C LEU A 235 9.80 9.34 -40.22
N PRO A 236 10.06 9.67 -41.50
CA PRO A 236 9.05 9.62 -42.57
C PRO A 236 8.39 8.25 -42.74
N GLU A 237 9.17 7.16 -42.68
CA GLU A 237 8.67 5.79 -42.74
C GLU A 237 7.74 5.43 -41.56
N ASN A 238 7.91 6.11 -40.42
CA ASN A 238 7.04 5.99 -39.27
C ASN A 238 5.87 6.99 -39.32
N ARG A 239 5.76 7.80 -40.39
CA ARG A 239 4.72 8.82 -40.61
C ARG A 239 4.86 10.09 -39.73
N GLY A 240 6.02 10.32 -39.12
CA GLY A 240 6.22 11.52 -38.30
C GLY A 240 5.28 11.63 -37.10
N ARG A 241 5.18 10.56 -36.30
CA ARG A 241 4.26 10.41 -35.14
C ARG A 241 4.71 11.28 -33.97
N ILE A 242 4.28 12.54 -33.93
CA ILE A 242 4.63 13.45 -32.82
C ILE A 242 4.04 12.96 -31.49
N GLU A 243 2.81 12.45 -31.51
CA GLU A 243 2.17 11.92 -30.31
C GLU A 243 2.97 10.79 -29.67
N ARG A 244 3.65 9.94 -30.46
CA ARG A 244 4.51 8.86 -29.96
C ARG A 244 5.89 9.35 -29.57
N PHE A 245 6.44 10.33 -30.29
CA PHE A 245 7.70 11.01 -29.91
C PHE A 245 7.61 11.65 -28.51
N LEU A 246 6.44 12.17 -28.14
CA LEU A 246 6.22 12.79 -26.82
C LEU A 246 6.08 11.76 -25.67
N VAL A 247 5.84 10.48 -25.98
CA VAL A 247 5.78 9.42 -24.98
C VAL A 247 7.20 9.12 -24.49
N GLY A 248 7.41 9.12 -23.18
CA GLY A 248 8.75 9.01 -22.57
C GLY A 248 9.44 10.35 -22.37
N SER A 249 8.82 11.48 -22.71
CA SER A 249 9.42 12.81 -22.51
C SER A 249 9.42 13.29 -21.06
N GLU A 250 8.85 12.53 -20.11
CA GLU A 250 8.87 12.84 -18.67
C GLU A 250 8.34 14.24 -18.30
N GLY A 251 7.45 14.78 -19.13
CA GLY A 251 6.88 16.11 -18.95
C GLY A 251 7.87 17.25 -19.23
N THR A 252 9.00 17.00 -19.90
CA THR A 252 10.00 18.03 -20.23
C THR A 252 9.68 18.78 -21.52
N LEU A 253 8.85 18.21 -22.42
CA LEU A 253 8.53 18.80 -23.71
C LEU A 253 7.11 19.36 -23.76
N ALA A 254 6.13 18.63 -23.23
CA ALA A 254 4.73 19.01 -23.27
C ALA A 254 3.93 18.42 -22.11
N THR A 255 2.80 19.04 -21.80
CA THR A 255 1.78 18.53 -20.88
C THR A 255 0.65 17.89 -21.68
N VAL A 256 0.29 16.64 -21.35
CA VAL A 256 -0.85 15.94 -21.95
C VAL A 256 -2.16 16.54 -21.43
N LEU A 257 -3.03 16.96 -22.35
CA LEU A 257 -4.39 17.45 -22.05
C LEU A 257 -5.42 16.34 -22.24
N GLU A 258 -5.25 15.54 -23.30
CA GLU A 258 -6.10 14.41 -23.67
C GLU A 258 -5.27 13.39 -24.47
N ALA A 259 -5.58 12.10 -24.34
CA ALA A 259 -4.97 11.05 -25.16
C ALA A 259 -6.03 10.06 -25.67
N GLU A 260 -5.87 9.62 -26.91
CA GLU A 260 -6.57 8.45 -27.44
C GLU A 260 -5.61 7.25 -27.42
N VAL A 261 -6.00 6.21 -26.68
CA VAL A 261 -5.22 4.97 -26.53
C VAL A 261 -5.89 3.80 -27.22
N ARG A 262 -5.08 2.92 -27.80
CA ARG A 262 -5.50 1.65 -28.37
C ARG A 262 -5.84 0.64 -27.27
N LEU A 263 -6.90 -0.12 -27.50
CA LEU A 263 -7.30 -1.28 -26.72
C LEU A 263 -7.02 -2.58 -27.50
N VAL A 264 -6.66 -3.63 -26.79
CA VAL A 264 -6.42 -4.98 -27.31
C VAL A 264 -7.50 -5.93 -26.79
N VAL A 265 -7.69 -7.06 -27.48
CA VAL A 265 -8.60 -8.13 -27.02
C VAL A 265 -7.98 -8.81 -25.80
N ASP A 266 -8.73 -8.93 -24.71
CA ASP A 266 -8.31 -9.71 -23.53
C ASP A 266 -8.82 -11.15 -23.64
N ASP A 267 -8.04 -12.01 -24.30
CA ASP A 267 -8.42 -13.41 -24.48
C ASP A 267 -8.47 -14.14 -23.12
N PRO A 268 -9.59 -14.78 -22.75
CA PRO A 268 -9.70 -15.49 -21.48
C PRO A 268 -8.86 -16.77 -21.42
N ARG A 269 -8.46 -17.34 -22.57
CA ARG A 269 -7.59 -18.52 -22.67
C ARG A 269 -6.14 -18.10 -22.50
N ARG A 270 -5.75 -17.80 -21.25
CA ARG A 270 -4.37 -17.52 -20.85
C ARG A 270 -3.76 -18.75 -20.20
N LEU A 271 -2.60 -19.17 -20.71
CA LEU A 271 -1.85 -20.30 -20.18
C LEU A 271 -0.55 -19.80 -19.56
N LEU A 272 -0.26 -20.24 -18.34
CA LEU A 272 0.98 -19.92 -17.62
C LEU A 272 1.83 -21.18 -17.47
N LEU A 273 3.06 -21.12 -18.00
CA LEU A 273 4.11 -22.11 -17.77
C LEU A 273 5.20 -21.47 -16.90
N VAL A 274 5.55 -22.13 -15.80
CA VAL A 274 6.70 -21.76 -14.97
C VAL A 274 7.86 -22.68 -15.30
N LEU A 275 9.01 -22.10 -15.66
CA LEU A 275 10.24 -22.79 -16.02
C LEU A 275 11.27 -22.58 -14.89
N GLY A 276 11.90 -23.63 -14.38
CA GLY A 276 12.92 -23.56 -13.34
C GLY A 276 14.35 -23.64 -13.88
N TYR A 277 15.27 -22.90 -13.26
CA TYR A 277 16.69 -22.82 -13.59
C TYR A 277 17.55 -22.77 -12.34
N ASP A 278 18.81 -23.20 -12.42
CA ASP A 278 19.73 -23.21 -11.27
C ASP A 278 20.24 -21.81 -10.90
N THR A 279 20.30 -20.89 -11.87
CA THR A 279 20.71 -19.50 -11.65
C THR A 279 19.87 -18.50 -12.44
N VAL A 280 19.86 -17.24 -12.00
CA VAL A 280 19.19 -16.14 -12.71
C VAL A 280 19.83 -15.84 -14.07
N SER A 281 21.15 -16.00 -14.18
CA SER A 281 21.89 -15.83 -15.42
C SER A 281 21.55 -16.90 -16.46
N GLU A 282 21.38 -18.17 -16.05
CA GLU A 282 20.93 -19.24 -16.95
C GLU A 282 19.49 -19.04 -17.43
N ALA A 283 18.59 -18.59 -16.52
CA ALA A 283 17.24 -18.20 -16.92
C ALA A 283 17.28 -17.08 -17.98
N ALA A 284 18.17 -16.09 -17.81
CA ALA A 284 18.38 -15.03 -18.80
C ALA A 284 18.98 -15.54 -20.13
N ASP A 285 19.92 -16.50 -20.10
CA ASP A 285 20.50 -17.11 -21.31
C ASP A 285 19.46 -17.91 -22.11
N ALA A 286 18.40 -18.43 -21.48
CA ALA A 286 17.33 -19.16 -22.15
C ALA A 286 16.36 -18.27 -22.95
N VAL A 287 16.26 -16.98 -22.61
CA VAL A 287 15.26 -16.06 -23.18
C VAL A 287 15.29 -15.99 -24.70
N PRO A 288 16.45 -15.82 -25.38
CA PRO A 288 16.45 -15.72 -26.85
C PRO A 288 15.87 -16.97 -27.52
N HIS A 289 16.17 -18.17 -26.99
CA HIS A 289 15.63 -19.41 -27.51
C HIS A 289 14.11 -19.54 -27.27
N ILE A 290 13.62 -19.05 -26.13
CA ILE A 290 12.19 -19.01 -25.82
C ILE A 290 11.46 -18.08 -26.77
N LEU A 291 11.99 -16.88 -27.01
CA LEU A 291 11.41 -15.91 -27.94
C LEU A 291 11.45 -16.44 -29.38
N ASP A 292 12.55 -17.03 -29.83
CA ASP A 292 12.65 -17.61 -31.17
C ASP A 292 11.64 -18.76 -31.37
N ALA A 293 11.50 -19.62 -30.35
CA ALA A 293 10.56 -20.73 -30.34
C ALA A 293 9.10 -20.27 -30.43
N ALA A 294 8.76 -19.18 -29.75
CA ALA A 294 7.42 -18.62 -29.76
C ALA A 294 7.15 -17.76 -31.00
N HIS A 295 8.09 -16.92 -31.42
CA HIS A 295 7.85 -15.91 -32.45
C HIS A 295 8.04 -16.46 -33.87
N GLY A 296 8.93 -17.45 -34.04
CA GLY A 296 9.30 -17.94 -35.37
C GLY A 296 8.10 -18.45 -36.18
N GLU A 297 7.28 -19.31 -35.60
CA GLU A 297 6.09 -19.87 -36.26
C GLU A 297 4.82 -19.07 -35.97
N PHE A 298 4.67 -18.51 -34.76
CA PHE A 298 3.40 -17.95 -34.28
C PHE A 298 3.35 -16.41 -34.29
N GLY A 299 4.46 -15.74 -34.64
CA GLY A 299 4.55 -14.28 -34.70
C GLY A 299 4.93 -13.60 -33.38
N PRO A 300 5.29 -12.30 -33.41
CA PRO A 300 5.94 -11.59 -32.30
C PRO A 300 5.06 -11.34 -31.06
N ASN A 301 3.74 -11.56 -31.16
CA ASN A 301 2.80 -11.34 -30.06
C ASN A 301 2.26 -12.66 -29.50
N SER A 302 2.86 -13.80 -29.86
CA SER A 302 2.41 -15.13 -29.45
C SER A 302 2.69 -15.42 -27.98
N LEU A 303 3.73 -14.80 -27.42
CA LEU A 303 3.95 -14.67 -25.98
C LEU A 303 3.48 -13.30 -25.52
N ILE A 304 2.67 -13.30 -24.45
CA ILE A 304 2.23 -12.05 -23.83
C ILE A 304 3.12 -11.67 -22.65
N ALA A 305 3.74 -12.63 -21.95
CA ALA A 305 4.70 -12.33 -20.88
C ALA A 305 5.85 -13.37 -20.81
N CYS A 306 7.02 -12.92 -20.39
CA CYS A 306 8.18 -13.76 -20.04
C CYS A 306 8.98 -13.05 -18.94
N GLU A 307 8.67 -13.37 -17.68
CA GLU A 307 9.19 -12.66 -16.51
C GLU A 307 10.19 -13.49 -15.72
N GLY A 308 11.31 -12.89 -15.33
CA GLY A 308 12.30 -13.52 -14.47
C GLY A 308 12.07 -13.23 -12.99
N MET A 309 12.24 -14.24 -12.15
CA MET A 309 12.16 -14.14 -10.70
C MET A 309 13.18 -15.04 -9.99
N ASP A 310 13.92 -14.47 -9.05
CA ASP A 310 14.92 -15.15 -8.23
C ASP A 310 14.33 -15.76 -6.93
N SER A 311 14.85 -16.90 -6.47
CA SER A 311 14.43 -17.60 -5.24
C SER A 311 14.50 -16.77 -3.98
N ARG A 312 15.40 -15.79 -3.94
CA ARG A 312 15.50 -14.86 -2.82
C ARG A 312 14.20 -14.05 -2.68
N LEU A 313 13.55 -13.63 -3.77
CA LEU A 313 12.26 -12.92 -3.69
C LEU A 313 11.15 -13.80 -3.11
N VAL A 314 11.13 -15.08 -3.49
CA VAL A 314 10.18 -16.07 -2.97
C VAL A 314 10.40 -16.32 -1.49
N ALA A 315 11.66 -16.43 -1.06
CA ALA A 315 12.02 -16.60 0.34
C ALA A 315 11.49 -15.45 1.21
N LEU A 316 11.48 -14.22 0.68
CA LEU A 316 10.92 -13.04 1.36
C LEU A 316 9.41 -13.10 1.52
N VAL A 317 8.68 -13.56 0.50
CA VAL A 317 7.23 -13.76 0.63
C VAL A 317 6.92 -14.80 1.69
N ARG A 318 7.68 -15.90 1.73
CA ARG A 318 7.52 -16.97 2.72
C ARG A 318 7.85 -16.48 4.13
N SER A 319 8.93 -15.72 4.32
CA SER A 319 9.30 -15.19 5.64
C SER A 319 8.27 -14.17 6.17
N ALA A 320 7.55 -13.49 5.28
CA ALA A 320 6.41 -12.65 5.62
C ALA A 320 5.12 -13.45 5.96
N GLY A 321 5.19 -14.79 6.05
CA GLY A 321 4.06 -15.65 6.41
C GLY A 321 2.98 -15.78 5.35
N LYS A 322 3.24 -15.32 4.11
CA LYS A 322 2.30 -15.41 3.00
C LYS A 322 2.41 -16.77 2.30
N PRO A 323 1.29 -17.39 1.89
CA PRO A 323 1.34 -18.63 1.13
C PRO A 323 2.00 -18.38 -0.21
N VAL A 324 2.92 -19.25 -0.60
CA VAL A 324 3.52 -19.27 -1.93
C VAL A 324 3.11 -20.57 -2.60
N PRO A 325 2.44 -20.51 -3.77
CA PRO A 325 2.15 -21.71 -4.55
C PRO A 325 3.43 -22.51 -4.85
N GLN A 326 3.29 -23.81 -5.11
CA GLN A 326 4.44 -24.65 -5.43
C GLN A 326 5.15 -24.13 -6.70
N LEU A 327 6.48 -24.14 -6.70
CA LEU A 327 7.29 -23.80 -7.88
C LEU A 327 8.02 -25.07 -8.34
N PRO A 328 8.33 -25.21 -9.65
CA PRO A 328 9.18 -26.30 -10.13
C PRO A 328 10.59 -26.21 -9.53
N GLU A 329 11.36 -27.30 -9.61
CA GLU A 329 12.75 -27.33 -9.14
C GLU A 329 13.58 -26.20 -9.80
N GLY A 330 14.45 -25.56 -9.00
CA GLY A 330 15.28 -24.44 -9.44
C GLY A 330 15.48 -23.37 -8.35
N GLN A 331 16.38 -22.42 -8.62
CA GLN A 331 16.63 -21.23 -7.80
C GLN A 331 16.28 -19.92 -8.53
N SER A 332 15.90 -20.00 -9.79
CA SER A 332 15.36 -18.91 -10.58
C SER A 332 14.24 -19.46 -11.46
N TRP A 333 13.23 -18.64 -11.75
CA TRP A 333 12.11 -19.05 -12.59
C TRP A 333 11.81 -18.03 -13.67
N LEU A 334 11.37 -18.54 -14.83
CA LEU A 334 10.71 -17.76 -15.86
C LEU A 334 9.21 -18.05 -15.85
N PHE A 335 8.40 -17.00 -15.81
CA PHE A 335 6.94 -17.08 -15.91
C PHE A 335 6.58 -16.72 -17.34
N VAL A 336 6.19 -17.73 -18.11
CA VAL A 336 5.86 -17.59 -19.53
C VAL A 336 4.35 -17.69 -19.71
N GLU A 337 3.75 -16.62 -20.24
CA GLU A 337 2.31 -16.56 -20.48
C GLU A 337 2.02 -16.39 -21.98
N ALA A 338 1.14 -17.25 -22.50
CA ALA A 338 0.61 -17.18 -23.86
C ALA A 338 -0.93 -17.07 -23.82
N ALA A 339 -1.51 -16.45 -24.85
CA ALA A 339 -2.95 -16.24 -24.93
C ALA A 339 -3.52 -16.54 -26.33
N GLY A 340 -4.79 -16.93 -26.38
CA GLY A 340 -5.53 -17.19 -27.62
C GLY A 340 -5.36 -18.59 -28.19
N ASP A 341 -5.80 -18.78 -29.43
CA ASP A 341 -5.96 -20.10 -30.05
C ASP A 341 -4.64 -20.90 -30.17
N ALA A 342 -3.51 -20.21 -30.32
CA ALA A 342 -2.20 -20.83 -30.45
C ALA A 342 -1.50 -21.09 -29.10
N ALA A 343 -2.11 -20.71 -27.96
CA ALA A 343 -1.44 -20.73 -26.66
C ALA A 343 -0.83 -22.09 -26.30
N ASP A 344 -1.56 -23.19 -26.49
CA ASP A 344 -1.05 -24.54 -26.21
C ASP A 344 0.16 -24.90 -27.08
N ALA A 345 0.10 -24.59 -28.38
CA ALA A 345 1.20 -24.89 -29.31
C ALA A 345 2.45 -24.06 -28.97
N VAL A 346 2.27 -22.79 -28.61
CA VAL A 346 3.36 -21.90 -28.15
C VAL A 346 3.98 -22.44 -26.86
N ILE A 347 3.18 -22.80 -25.87
CA ILE A 347 3.66 -23.30 -24.57
C ILE A 347 4.44 -24.61 -24.74
N GLU A 348 3.96 -25.55 -25.55
CA GLU A 348 4.68 -26.81 -25.82
C GLU A 348 6.01 -26.58 -26.56
N ARG A 349 6.04 -25.63 -27.49
CA ARG A 349 7.25 -25.26 -28.22
C ARG A 349 8.27 -24.59 -27.30
N VAL A 350 7.83 -23.66 -26.47
CA VAL A 350 8.66 -22.99 -25.46
C VAL A 350 9.21 -24.00 -24.46
N LYS A 351 8.36 -24.89 -23.93
CA LYS A 351 8.79 -25.95 -23.00
C LYS A 351 9.94 -26.77 -23.59
N THR A 352 9.82 -27.17 -24.85
CA THR A 352 10.86 -27.93 -25.59
C THR A 352 12.15 -27.12 -25.77
N ALA A 353 12.06 -25.82 -26.04
CA ALA A 353 13.21 -24.94 -26.27
C ALA A 353 13.85 -24.37 -24.99
N SER A 354 13.18 -24.49 -23.84
CA SER A 354 13.49 -23.76 -22.61
C SER A 354 14.83 -24.11 -21.94
N SER A 355 15.33 -25.34 -22.15
CA SER A 355 16.45 -25.91 -21.38
C SER A 355 16.26 -25.86 -19.84
N ALA A 356 15.02 -25.74 -19.35
CA ALA A 356 14.72 -25.67 -17.93
C ALA A 356 15.03 -27.00 -17.21
N VAL A 357 15.45 -26.92 -15.95
CA VAL A 357 15.72 -28.12 -15.13
C VAL A 357 14.42 -28.82 -14.72
N ASP A 358 13.36 -28.04 -14.55
CA ASP A 358 12.00 -28.52 -14.29
C ASP A 358 10.97 -27.50 -14.81
N THR A 359 9.74 -27.96 -15.07
CA THR A 359 8.67 -27.13 -15.63
C THR A 359 7.34 -27.45 -14.96
N ARG A 360 6.53 -26.42 -14.70
CA ARG A 360 5.19 -26.58 -14.13
C ARG A 360 4.17 -25.77 -14.92
N PHE A 361 3.18 -26.46 -15.47
CA PHE A 361 1.99 -25.84 -16.07
C PHE A 361 0.99 -25.48 -14.98
N ILE A 362 0.42 -24.27 -15.05
CA ILE A 362 -0.52 -23.76 -14.06
C ILE A 362 -1.93 -23.80 -14.65
N GLU A 363 -2.72 -24.78 -14.22
CA GLU A 363 -4.09 -25.02 -14.72
C GLU A 363 -5.11 -24.03 -14.14
N SER A 364 -4.88 -23.58 -12.90
CA SER A 364 -5.82 -22.71 -12.17
C SER A 364 -5.50 -21.24 -12.37
N SER A 365 -6.48 -20.47 -12.83
CA SER A 365 -6.38 -19.01 -12.94
C SER A 365 -6.17 -18.33 -11.58
N ALA A 366 -6.71 -18.91 -10.49
CA ALA A 366 -6.51 -18.41 -9.14
C ALA A 366 -5.07 -18.63 -8.66
N GLU A 367 -4.46 -19.78 -9.00
CA GLU A 367 -3.06 -20.05 -8.70
C GLU A 367 -2.13 -19.16 -9.52
N ALA A 368 -2.41 -18.97 -10.81
CA ALA A 368 -1.68 -18.04 -11.67
C ALA A 368 -1.72 -16.61 -11.11
N ALA A 369 -2.89 -16.14 -10.67
CA ALA A 369 -3.03 -14.82 -10.05
C ALA A 369 -2.22 -14.69 -8.75
N ALA A 370 -2.15 -15.75 -7.93
CA ALA A 370 -1.34 -15.75 -6.71
C ALA A 370 0.17 -15.69 -7.02
N LEU A 371 0.63 -16.38 -8.07
CA LEU A 371 2.01 -16.30 -8.57
C LEU A 371 2.34 -14.91 -9.12
N TRP A 372 1.47 -14.34 -9.96
CA TRP A 372 1.62 -12.98 -10.48
C TRP A 372 1.69 -11.93 -9.36
N LYS A 373 0.89 -12.09 -8.31
CA LYS A 373 0.92 -11.21 -7.14
C LYS A 373 2.28 -11.18 -6.45
N ILE A 374 3.01 -12.30 -6.41
CA ILE A 374 4.37 -12.35 -5.84
C ILE A 374 5.32 -11.46 -6.67
N ARG A 375 5.25 -11.58 -8.00
CA ARG A 375 6.04 -10.76 -8.93
C ARG A 375 5.70 -9.27 -8.85
N GLU A 376 4.43 -8.93 -8.66
CA GLU A 376 3.95 -7.55 -8.50
C GLU A 376 4.35 -6.92 -7.16
N ASP A 377 4.18 -7.65 -6.04
CA ASP A 377 4.51 -7.16 -4.69
C ASP A 377 6.03 -7.11 -4.44
N GLY A 378 6.84 -7.75 -5.29
CA GLY A 378 8.27 -7.93 -5.12
C GLY A 378 9.07 -6.66 -4.88
N ALA A 379 8.74 -5.55 -5.56
CA ALA A 379 9.44 -4.27 -5.39
C ALA A 379 9.30 -3.67 -3.98
N GLY A 380 8.14 -3.84 -3.34
CA GLY A 380 7.91 -3.34 -1.98
C GLY A 380 8.55 -4.23 -0.92
N LEU A 381 8.51 -5.55 -1.11
CA LEU A 381 9.12 -6.53 -0.21
C LEU A 381 10.66 -6.47 -0.23
N ALA A 382 11.24 -6.33 -1.43
CA ALA A 382 12.68 -6.24 -1.61
C ALA A 382 13.30 -5.01 -0.91
N GLY A 383 12.53 -3.94 -0.68
CA GLY A 383 13.01 -2.73 0.00
C GLY A 383 13.31 -2.91 1.49
N ILE A 384 12.71 -3.90 2.15
CA ILE A 384 12.77 -4.12 3.61
C ILE A 384 13.41 -5.46 4.00
N SER A 385 13.95 -6.19 3.03
CA SER A 385 14.35 -7.59 3.17
C SER A 385 15.82 -7.83 3.49
N LEU A 386 16.66 -6.84 3.20
CA LEU A 386 18.10 -6.90 3.46
C LEU A 386 18.41 -6.38 4.86
N GLN A 387 19.60 -6.71 5.39
CA GLN A 387 20.05 -6.18 6.68
C GLN A 387 20.12 -4.65 6.67
N THR A 388 20.50 -4.11 5.51
CA THR A 388 20.53 -2.70 5.14
C THR A 388 19.33 -2.42 4.22
N PRO A 389 18.60 -1.30 4.40
CA PRO A 389 17.46 -0.98 3.53
C PRO A 389 17.84 -0.99 2.05
N ALA A 390 17.05 -1.66 1.21
CA ALA A 390 17.28 -1.71 -0.22
C ALA A 390 16.53 -0.57 -0.93
N HIS A 391 17.21 0.08 -1.85
CA HIS A 391 16.76 1.33 -2.47
C HIS A 391 16.52 1.16 -3.97
N SER A 392 15.63 2.01 -4.50
CA SER A 392 15.59 2.32 -5.94
C SER A 392 16.88 3.04 -6.36
N GLY A 393 17.24 2.98 -7.63
CA GLY A 393 18.36 3.76 -8.14
C GLY A 393 18.76 3.31 -9.54
N TRP A 394 19.56 2.25 -9.61
CA TRP A 394 20.01 1.66 -10.87
C TRP A 394 18.92 0.94 -11.65
N GLU A 395 18.10 0.15 -10.93
CA GLU A 395 17.04 -0.74 -11.46
C GLU A 395 16.38 -0.23 -12.73
N ASP A 396 16.08 -1.09 -13.72
CA ASP A 396 15.45 -0.76 -15.03
C ASP A 396 16.35 -0.71 -16.26
N SER A 397 17.61 -1.15 -16.15
CA SER A 397 18.46 -1.30 -17.34
C SER A 397 17.87 -2.34 -18.30
N ALA A 398 17.89 -2.03 -19.60
CA ALA A 398 17.45 -2.95 -20.64
C ALA A 398 18.54 -3.16 -21.71
N VAL A 399 18.63 -4.36 -22.25
CA VAL A 399 19.51 -4.70 -23.37
C VAL A 399 18.70 -5.44 -24.44
N PRO A 400 19.15 -5.49 -25.70
CA PRO A 400 18.58 -6.45 -26.65
C PRO A 400 18.56 -7.86 -26.03
N PRO A 401 17.43 -8.63 -26.08
CA PRO A 401 17.30 -9.87 -25.32
C PRO A 401 18.43 -10.90 -25.52
N LYS A 402 19.02 -10.94 -26.72
CA LYS A 402 20.21 -11.76 -27.04
C LYS A 402 21.45 -11.49 -26.16
N HIS A 403 21.50 -10.36 -25.47
CA HIS A 403 22.58 -9.97 -24.58
C HIS A 403 22.22 -10.09 -23.09
N LEU A 404 20.98 -10.46 -22.75
CA LEU A 404 20.48 -10.42 -21.38
C LEU A 404 21.30 -11.27 -20.41
N GLY A 405 21.62 -12.52 -20.76
CA GLY A 405 22.39 -13.39 -19.87
C GLY A 405 23.84 -12.93 -19.65
N ALA A 406 24.47 -12.36 -20.68
CA ALA A 406 25.80 -11.75 -20.54
C ALA A 406 25.75 -10.50 -19.64
N TRP A 407 24.76 -9.63 -19.87
CA TRP A 407 24.53 -8.46 -19.02
C TRP A 407 24.22 -8.83 -17.57
N MET A 408 23.40 -9.87 -17.33
CA MET A 408 23.07 -10.35 -15.99
C MET A 408 24.34 -10.76 -15.22
N ARG A 409 25.25 -11.51 -15.86
CA ARG A 409 26.52 -11.92 -15.26
C ARG A 409 27.41 -10.73 -14.91
N ASP A 410 27.51 -9.74 -15.80
CA ASP A 410 28.27 -8.51 -15.55
C ASP A 410 27.65 -7.69 -14.42
N PHE A 411 26.32 -7.57 -14.37
CA PHE A 411 25.60 -6.89 -13.31
C PHE A 411 25.79 -7.56 -11.95
N GLU A 412 25.69 -8.90 -11.88
CA GLU A 412 26.00 -9.67 -10.66
C GLU A 412 27.47 -9.52 -10.23
N SER A 413 28.39 -9.40 -11.19
CA SER A 413 29.81 -9.12 -10.90
C SER A 413 30.00 -7.72 -10.30
N LEU A 414 29.33 -6.71 -10.85
CA LEU A 414 29.39 -5.33 -10.33
C LEU A 414 28.83 -5.25 -8.92
N LEU A 415 27.71 -5.93 -8.62
CA LEU A 415 27.20 -6.01 -7.24
C LEU A 415 28.25 -6.57 -6.27
N LYS A 416 28.95 -7.65 -6.66
CA LYS A 416 30.02 -8.25 -5.85
C LYS A 416 31.23 -7.32 -5.69
N GLU A 417 31.66 -6.67 -6.76
CA GLU A 417 32.80 -5.73 -6.76
C GLU A 417 32.59 -4.57 -5.79
N PHE A 418 31.37 -4.01 -5.78
CA PHE A 418 31.00 -2.90 -4.91
C PHE A 418 30.53 -3.36 -3.51
N GLY A 419 30.48 -4.67 -3.24
CA GLY A 419 30.03 -5.22 -1.96
C GLY A 419 28.54 -4.99 -1.68
N LEU A 420 27.72 -4.91 -2.72
CA LEU A 420 26.28 -4.65 -2.66
C LEU A 420 25.48 -5.94 -2.83
N GLN A 421 24.30 -5.95 -2.22
CA GLN A 421 23.30 -7.00 -2.37
C GLN A 421 22.08 -6.48 -3.12
N GLY A 422 21.51 -7.35 -3.93
CA GLY A 422 20.26 -7.08 -4.62
C GLY A 422 19.66 -8.35 -5.20
N TYR A 423 18.37 -8.29 -5.49
CA TYR A 423 17.59 -9.39 -6.02
C TYR A 423 17.10 -9.03 -7.42
N PRO A 424 17.68 -9.60 -8.48
CA PRO A 424 17.21 -9.37 -9.85
C PRO A 424 15.84 -10.02 -10.08
N TYR A 425 14.96 -9.28 -10.75
CA TYR A 425 13.68 -9.73 -11.29
C TYR A 425 13.32 -8.81 -12.46
N GLY A 426 12.39 -9.17 -13.33
CA GLY A 426 12.01 -8.22 -14.39
C GLY A 426 11.37 -8.84 -15.62
N HIS A 427 11.29 -8.00 -16.65
CA HIS A 427 10.74 -8.31 -17.96
C HIS A 427 11.81 -8.94 -18.84
N PHE A 428 12.15 -10.20 -18.55
CA PHE A 428 13.28 -10.90 -19.17
C PHE A 428 13.07 -11.06 -20.68
N GLY A 429 11.84 -11.37 -21.13
CA GLY A 429 11.50 -11.42 -22.56
C GLY A 429 11.76 -10.11 -23.31
N ASP A 430 11.70 -8.98 -22.61
CA ASP A 430 12.00 -7.65 -23.14
C ASP A 430 13.46 -7.22 -22.90
N GLY A 431 14.28 -8.08 -22.30
CA GLY A 431 15.67 -7.79 -21.96
C GLY A 431 15.84 -6.76 -20.84
N CYS A 432 14.82 -6.53 -20.01
CA CYS A 432 14.82 -5.51 -18.95
C CYS A 432 14.89 -6.13 -17.55
N ILE A 433 15.77 -5.58 -16.71
CA ILE A 433 16.01 -6.06 -15.34
C ILE A 433 15.72 -4.99 -14.29
N HIS A 434 15.19 -5.41 -13.15
CA HIS A 434 14.97 -4.60 -11.96
C HIS A 434 15.69 -5.23 -10.77
N CYS A 435 16.17 -4.39 -9.86
CA CYS A 435 16.90 -4.85 -8.68
C CYS A 435 16.91 -3.76 -7.61
N ARG A 436 16.38 -4.06 -6.41
CA ARG A 436 16.54 -3.18 -5.24
C ARG A 436 17.90 -3.44 -4.60
N ILE A 437 18.66 -2.38 -4.33
CA ILE A 437 20.07 -2.49 -3.93
C ILE A 437 20.33 -1.75 -2.62
N ASP A 438 21.08 -2.36 -1.70
CA ASP A 438 21.37 -1.84 -0.35
C ASP A 438 22.51 -0.82 -0.28
N PHE A 439 22.37 0.27 -1.03
CA PHE A 439 23.37 1.35 -1.01
C PHE A 439 23.62 1.87 0.42
N PRO A 440 24.89 2.08 0.83
CA PRO A 440 25.27 2.40 2.20
C PRO A 440 25.09 3.89 2.55
N PHE A 441 23.90 4.44 2.28
CA PHE A 441 23.57 5.82 2.62
C PHE A 441 23.60 6.04 4.13
N LYS A 442 24.10 7.21 4.54
CA LYS A 442 24.16 7.64 5.94
C LYS A 442 23.36 8.91 6.12
N HIS A 443 22.38 8.87 7.03
CA HIS A 443 21.61 10.04 7.41
C HIS A 443 22.51 11.16 7.96
N GLY A 444 22.29 12.38 7.48
CA GLY A 444 23.08 13.56 7.85
C GLY A 444 24.45 13.64 7.17
N ASP A 445 24.78 12.71 6.26
CA ASP A 445 26.05 12.68 5.55
C ASP A 445 25.82 12.57 4.03
N PRO A 446 25.69 13.71 3.32
CA PRO A 446 25.57 13.74 1.87
C PRO A 446 26.75 13.11 1.12
N SER A 447 27.93 13.01 1.74
CA SER A 447 29.12 12.39 1.11
C SER A 447 29.03 10.87 1.03
N SER A 448 28.08 10.25 1.74
CA SER A 448 27.83 8.80 1.71
C SER A 448 27.28 8.28 0.37
N THR A 449 27.05 9.15 -0.62
CA THR A 449 26.58 8.78 -1.96
C THR A 449 27.69 8.26 -2.88
N GLY A 450 28.97 8.29 -2.47
CA GLY A 450 30.11 7.90 -3.31
C GLY A 450 29.95 6.52 -3.96
N VAL A 451 29.70 5.47 -3.15
CA VAL A 451 29.48 4.09 -3.65
C VAL A 451 28.31 4.02 -4.63
N PHE A 452 27.21 4.74 -4.33
CA PHE A 452 26.06 4.79 -5.23
C PHE A 452 26.45 5.39 -6.59
N ARG A 453 27.12 6.55 -6.59
CA ARG A 453 27.53 7.23 -7.82
C ARG A 453 28.48 6.38 -8.65
N ASP A 454 29.53 5.85 -8.03
CA ASP A 454 30.55 5.04 -8.71
C ASP A 454 29.93 3.77 -9.29
N PHE A 455 29.01 3.12 -8.57
CA PHE A 455 28.27 1.97 -9.06
C PHE A 455 27.38 2.33 -10.26
N MET A 456 26.64 3.45 -10.21
CA MET A 456 25.80 3.90 -11.32
C MET A 456 26.63 4.19 -12.58
N LEU A 457 27.80 4.81 -12.44
CA LEU A 457 28.73 5.09 -13.55
C LEU A 457 29.30 3.78 -14.13
N ALA A 458 29.78 2.87 -13.29
CA ALA A 458 30.32 1.59 -13.73
C ALA A 458 29.26 0.73 -14.45
N CYS A 459 28.03 0.74 -13.95
CA CYS A 459 26.92 0.06 -14.60
C CYS A 459 26.59 0.69 -15.95
N ALA A 460 26.55 2.03 -16.06
CA ALA A 460 26.29 2.72 -17.32
C ALA A 460 27.37 2.43 -18.38
N GLU A 461 28.64 2.49 -18.00
CA GLU A 461 29.77 2.14 -18.87
C GLU A 461 29.69 0.70 -19.36
N ARG A 462 29.40 -0.25 -18.46
CA ARG A 462 29.30 -1.67 -18.81
C ARG A 462 28.09 -1.96 -19.70
N LEU A 463 26.94 -1.36 -19.39
CA LEU A 463 25.71 -1.52 -20.16
C LEU A 463 25.86 -1.04 -21.60
N ALA A 464 26.62 0.03 -21.83
CA ALA A 464 26.88 0.59 -23.15
C ALA A 464 27.54 -0.41 -24.11
N VAL A 465 28.36 -1.34 -23.60
CA VAL A 465 28.99 -2.42 -24.39
C VAL A 465 27.96 -3.30 -25.09
N TYR A 466 26.79 -3.47 -24.47
CA TYR A 466 25.69 -4.28 -24.99
C TYR A 466 24.70 -3.48 -25.84
N GLY A 467 24.95 -2.18 -26.06
CA GLY A 467 24.00 -1.27 -26.71
C GLY A 467 22.70 -1.09 -25.89
N GLY A 468 22.80 -1.18 -24.56
CA GLY A 468 21.66 -1.12 -23.67
C GLY A 468 21.11 0.29 -23.41
N SER A 469 19.93 0.34 -22.81
CA SER A 469 19.21 1.53 -22.36
C SER A 469 19.22 1.60 -20.84
N LEU A 470 19.51 2.78 -20.29
CA LEU A 470 19.59 3.00 -18.85
C LEU A 470 18.24 2.80 -18.15
N SER A 471 17.16 3.11 -18.86
CA SER A 471 15.77 2.85 -18.48
C SER A 471 15.06 2.06 -19.58
N GLY A 472 14.26 1.06 -19.19
CA GLY A 472 13.37 0.28 -20.03
C GLY A 472 11.88 0.58 -19.82
N GLU A 473 11.49 1.23 -18.72
CA GLU A 473 10.09 1.64 -18.46
C GLU A 473 9.87 2.70 -17.37
N HIS A 474 10.85 2.98 -16.51
CA HIS A 474 10.71 3.85 -15.34
C HIS A 474 11.03 5.33 -15.61
N GLY A 475 11.53 5.66 -16.81
CA GLY A 475 12.07 6.97 -17.17
C GLY A 475 13.51 7.16 -16.71
N ASP A 476 14.21 8.12 -17.28
CA ASP A 476 15.55 8.51 -16.86
C ASP A 476 15.52 9.26 -15.52
N GLY A 477 14.63 10.24 -15.42
CA GLY A 477 14.49 11.12 -14.27
C GLY A 477 15.81 11.69 -13.74
N ARG A 478 15.83 12.10 -12.47
CA ARG A 478 17.04 12.65 -11.82
C ARG A 478 18.15 11.60 -11.71
N VAL A 479 17.78 10.32 -11.67
CA VAL A 479 18.72 9.23 -11.41
C VAL A 479 19.61 8.86 -12.59
N ARG A 480 19.09 8.94 -13.82
CA ARG A 480 19.82 8.50 -15.03
C ARG A 480 20.13 9.62 -16.01
N SER A 481 19.54 10.81 -15.88
CA SER A 481 19.78 11.91 -16.85
C SER A 481 21.26 12.27 -17.02
N GLU A 482 22.05 12.24 -15.93
CA GLU A 482 23.49 12.46 -15.99
C GLU A 482 24.25 11.35 -16.75
N LEU A 483 23.68 10.15 -16.84
CA LEU A 483 24.30 8.96 -17.42
C LEU A 483 24.05 8.82 -18.93
N LEU A 484 23.14 9.62 -19.50
CA LEU A 484 22.83 9.58 -20.93
C LEU A 484 24.04 9.66 -21.88
N PRO A 485 25.14 10.39 -21.58
CA PRO A 485 26.34 10.39 -22.42
C PRO A 485 27.07 9.05 -22.55
N PHE A 486 26.78 8.07 -21.68
CA PHE A 486 27.30 6.70 -21.85
C PHE A 486 26.52 5.91 -22.91
N MET A 487 25.25 6.28 -23.15
CA MET A 487 24.35 5.62 -24.10
C MET A 487 24.34 6.32 -25.45
N TYR A 488 24.39 7.64 -25.46
CA TYR A 488 24.18 8.48 -26.63
C TYR A 488 25.43 9.28 -27.00
N ASP A 489 25.70 9.37 -28.29
CA ASP A 489 26.76 10.23 -28.83
C ASP A 489 26.35 11.72 -28.82
N GLU A 490 27.33 12.59 -29.07
CA GLU A 490 27.14 14.04 -29.03
C GLU A 490 26.02 14.54 -29.95
N THR A 491 25.91 13.96 -31.16
CA THR A 491 24.83 14.31 -32.11
C THR A 491 23.46 13.96 -31.55
N SER A 492 23.30 12.80 -30.92
CA SER A 492 22.04 12.40 -30.31
C SER A 492 21.63 13.34 -29.16
N LEU A 493 22.61 13.70 -28.31
CA LEU A 493 22.37 14.64 -27.21
C LEU A 493 22.05 16.05 -27.72
N ASP A 494 22.68 16.50 -28.80
CA ASP A 494 22.38 17.79 -29.41
C ASP A 494 20.95 17.82 -30.00
N LEU A 495 20.53 16.75 -30.68
CA LEU A 495 19.14 16.59 -31.12
C LEU A 495 18.15 16.70 -29.94
N PHE A 496 18.45 16.07 -28.80
CA PHE A 496 17.61 16.18 -27.61
C PHE A 496 17.52 17.62 -27.10
N ALA A 497 18.65 18.33 -27.01
CA ALA A 497 18.70 19.72 -26.56
C ALA A 497 17.95 20.67 -27.52
N GLN A 498 18.03 20.42 -28.82
CA GLN A 498 17.28 21.17 -29.84
C GLN A 498 15.78 20.92 -29.72
N ALA A 499 15.33 19.68 -29.54
CA ALA A 499 13.92 19.36 -29.29
C ALA A 499 13.40 20.04 -28.02
N LYS A 500 14.18 20.02 -26.93
CA LYS A 500 13.87 20.74 -25.70
C LYS A 500 13.71 22.24 -25.94
N ARG A 501 14.61 22.86 -26.71
CA ARG A 501 14.54 24.30 -27.07
C ARG A 501 13.31 24.63 -27.90
N ILE A 502 12.93 23.77 -28.85
CA ILE A 502 11.74 23.94 -29.69
C ILE A 502 10.46 23.91 -28.85
N CYS A 503 10.34 22.91 -27.97
CA CYS A 503 9.14 22.68 -27.17
C CYS A 503 9.03 23.61 -25.95
N ASP A 504 10.15 23.89 -25.28
CA ASP A 504 10.22 24.63 -24.02
C ASP A 504 11.48 25.53 -23.97
N PRO A 505 11.47 26.66 -24.70
CA PRO A 505 12.63 27.54 -24.84
C PRO A 505 13.06 28.22 -23.53
N GLN A 506 12.17 28.33 -22.55
CA GLN A 506 12.46 28.94 -21.24
C GLN A 506 12.89 27.90 -20.19
N ASN A 507 12.95 26.61 -20.55
CA ASN A 507 13.29 25.50 -19.65
C ASN A 507 12.41 25.43 -18.39
N LEU A 508 11.11 25.70 -18.53
CA LEU A 508 10.17 25.70 -17.41
C LEU A 508 9.55 24.32 -17.16
N LEU A 509 9.50 23.44 -18.14
CA LEU A 509 8.91 22.12 -18.02
C LEU A 509 9.92 21.11 -17.48
N ASN A 510 9.69 20.66 -16.25
CA ASN A 510 10.44 19.66 -15.50
C ASN A 510 11.99 19.78 -15.66
N PRO A 511 12.58 20.94 -15.31
CA PRO A 511 14.00 21.20 -15.54
C PRO A 511 14.91 20.22 -14.78
N GLY A 512 16.06 19.91 -15.40
CA GLY A 512 17.05 18.99 -14.85
C GLY A 512 16.78 17.51 -15.13
N ILE A 513 15.73 17.20 -15.91
CA ILE A 513 15.34 15.86 -16.36
C ILE A 513 15.61 15.70 -17.86
N ILE A 514 16.17 14.55 -18.25
CA ILE A 514 16.70 14.18 -19.56
C ILE A 514 17.79 15.15 -20.04
N ILE A 515 17.41 16.36 -20.44
CA ILE A 515 18.33 17.38 -20.94
C ILE A 515 17.71 18.78 -20.83
N GLY A 516 18.54 19.81 -20.61
CA GLY A 516 18.17 21.22 -20.72
C GLY A 516 18.39 21.78 -22.13
N PRO A 517 17.86 22.98 -22.45
CA PRO A 517 18.18 23.64 -23.70
C PRO A 517 19.65 24.06 -23.70
N GLN A 518 20.35 23.82 -24.81
CA GLN A 518 21.73 24.27 -24.97
C GLN A 518 21.74 25.82 -24.99
N LEU A 519 22.47 26.45 -24.06
CA LEU A 519 22.66 27.89 -24.01
C LEU A 519 23.80 28.31 -24.95
N GLU A 520 23.71 29.48 -25.57
CA GLU A 520 24.79 30.01 -26.43
C GLU A 520 26.13 30.04 -25.66
N GLY A 521 27.15 29.34 -26.17
CA GLY A 521 28.49 29.27 -25.57
C GLY A 521 28.76 28.06 -24.65
N ALA A 522 27.75 27.24 -24.33
CA ALA A 522 27.94 25.98 -23.59
C ALA A 522 28.48 24.87 -24.53
N ARG A 523 29.57 24.20 -24.15
CA ARG A 523 30.07 23.02 -24.90
C ARG A 523 29.26 21.78 -24.51
N ALA A 524 28.62 21.15 -25.49
CA ALA A 524 28.10 19.79 -25.33
C ALA A 524 29.26 18.84 -24.97
N GLY A 525 29.04 17.87 -24.07
CA GLY A 525 30.01 16.80 -23.78
C GLY A 525 30.90 16.96 -22.54
N GLN A 526 30.70 17.96 -21.66
CA GLN A 526 31.24 17.84 -20.28
C GLN A 526 30.37 16.87 -19.46
N PRO A 527 30.91 16.12 -18.48
CA PRO A 527 30.09 15.49 -17.44
C PRO A 527 29.33 16.61 -16.71
N GLY A 528 28.03 16.75 -16.96
CA GLY A 528 27.21 17.93 -16.60
C GLY A 528 26.75 18.80 -17.78
N GLY A 529 27.15 18.49 -19.01
CA GLY A 529 26.84 19.21 -20.25
C GLY A 529 25.44 18.95 -20.81
N THR A 530 24.64 18.09 -20.18
CA THR A 530 23.22 17.90 -20.48
C THR A 530 22.34 18.95 -19.82
N GLY A 531 22.86 19.75 -18.87
CA GLY A 531 22.03 20.59 -18.01
C GLY A 531 21.16 19.78 -17.02
N ALA A 532 21.35 18.46 -16.95
CA ALA A 532 20.76 17.62 -15.92
C ALA A 532 21.44 17.85 -14.57
N ARG A 533 20.67 17.67 -13.48
CA ARG A 533 21.23 17.70 -12.13
C ARG A 533 22.14 16.50 -11.89
N VAL A 534 23.12 16.66 -11.00
CA VAL A 534 23.97 15.55 -10.57
C VAL A 534 23.07 14.51 -9.89
N ASN A 535 23.18 13.25 -10.28
CA ASN A 535 22.24 12.21 -9.82
C ASN A 535 22.29 11.93 -8.30
N THR A 536 23.27 12.48 -7.59
CA THR A 536 23.40 12.38 -6.14
C THR A 536 22.82 13.58 -5.37
N GLU A 537 22.41 14.63 -6.06
CA GLU A 537 21.74 15.78 -5.44
C GLU A 537 20.39 15.34 -4.85
N ASP A 538 20.01 15.92 -3.71
CA ASP A 538 18.69 15.73 -3.09
C ASP A 538 18.31 14.28 -2.70
N ILE A 539 19.29 13.38 -2.55
CA ILE A 539 19.06 11.99 -2.09
C ILE A 539 18.51 12.00 -0.65
N ARG A 540 17.26 11.60 -0.49
CA ARG A 540 16.51 11.59 0.78
C ARG A 540 17.19 10.75 1.87
N PRO A 541 17.69 9.52 1.63
CA PRO A 541 18.37 8.74 2.68
C PRO A 541 19.63 9.39 3.28
N THR A 542 20.24 10.39 2.65
CA THR A 542 21.42 11.09 3.19
C THR A 542 21.05 12.31 4.04
N ARG A 543 19.77 12.68 4.04
CA ARG A 543 19.25 13.81 4.81
C ARG A 543 19.37 13.54 6.31
N PRO A 544 19.48 14.61 7.14
CA PRO A 544 19.43 14.47 8.58
C PRO A 544 18.20 13.68 9.01
N LYS A 545 18.36 12.87 10.06
CA LYS A 545 17.25 12.16 10.69
C LYS A 545 17.39 12.29 12.19
N GLN A 546 16.40 12.91 12.81
CA GLN A 546 16.27 12.97 14.26
C GLN A 546 15.95 11.57 14.79
N THR A 547 16.69 11.15 15.81
CA THR A 547 16.35 9.96 16.60
C THR A 547 15.50 10.36 17.79
N LEU A 548 14.55 9.50 18.17
CA LEU A 548 13.81 9.67 19.41
C LEU A 548 14.50 8.83 20.50
N PRO A 549 15.15 9.43 21.50
CA PRO A 549 15.88 8.67 22.52
C PRO A 549 14.97 7.85 23.45
N TRP A 550 13.65 8.13 23.48
CA TRP A 550 12.69 7.51 24.39
C TRP A 550 11.35 7.21 23.69
N PRO A 551 11.29 6.22 22.78
CA PRO A 551 10.04 5.86 22.14
C PRO A 551 9.09 5.19 23.15
N GLY A 552 7.81 5.54 23.09
CA GLY A 552 6.76 4.96 23.93
C GLY A 552 6.41 3.52 23.54
N LEU A 553 6.64 3.14 22.28
CA LEU A 553 6.65 1.76 21.78
C LEU A 553 8.10 1.29 21.54
N LEU A 554 8.33 -0.02 21.52
CA LEU A 554 9.66 -0.61 21.35
C LEU A 554 10.21 -0.47 19.92
N MET A 555 9.35 -0.29 18.91
CA MET A 555 9.74 -0.30 17.50
C MET A 555 10.59 -1.54 17.19
N ALA A 556 10.10 -2.72 17.59
CA ALA A 556 10.91 -3.94 17.65
C ALA A 556 11.51 -4.33 16.30
N HIS A 557 10.82 -3.99 15.21
CA HIS A 557 11.27 -4.25 13.85
C HIS A 557 12.28 -3.21 13.31
N ASP A 558 12.50 -2.09 14.03
CA ASP A 558 13.31 -0.94 13.60
C ASP A 558 14.46 -0.63 14.56
N ALA A 559 14.90 -1.63 15.33
CA ALA A 559 15.96 -1.49 16.34
C ALA A 559 15.70 -0.35 17.35
N GLY A 560 14.43 -0.07 17.67
CA GLY A 560 14.06 1.01 18.59
C GLY A 560 14.02 2.41 17.98
N ASP A 561 14.25 2.56 16.67
CA ASP A 561 14.31 3.87 16.02
C ASP A 561 13.00 4.21 15.28
N TYR A 562 12.22 5.12 15.86
CA TYR A 562 11.02 5.66 15.22
C TYR A 562 11.32 6.35 13.88
N GLY A 563 12.46 7.03 13.78
CA GLY A 563 12.92 7.65 12.55
C GLY A 563 13.10 6.61 11.45
N ALA A 564 13.72 5.46 11.75
CA ALA A 564 13.80 4.34 10.82
C ALA A 564 12.41 3.79 10.46
N ALA A 565 11.52 3.63 11.44
CA ALA A 565 10.18 3.12 11.23
C ALA A 565 9.38 3.95 10.22
N VAL A 566 9.32 5.28 10.38
CA VAL A 566 8.59 6.15 9.45
C VAL A 566 9.22 6.18 8.05
N HIS A 567 10.53 5.90 7.94
CA HIS A 567 11.26 5.82 6.68
C HIS A 567 11.10 4.49 5.93
N ARG A 568 10.40 3.49 6.51
CA ARG A 568 9.98 2.28 5.75
C ARG A 568 9.14 2.61 4.52
N CYS A 569 8.36 3.70 4.57
CA CYS A 569 7.54 4.08 3.42
C CYS A 569 8.41 4.50 2.24
N SER A 570 8.58 3.60 1.28
CA SER A 570 9.31 3.83 0.03
C SER A 570 8.57 4.74 -0.95
N GLY A 571 7.23 4.84 -0.84
CA GLY A 571 6.41 5.68 -1.71
C GLY A 571 5.61 4.92 -2.78
N VAL A 572 5.61 3.58 -2.75
CA VAL A 572 4.90 2.67 -3.69
C VAL A 572 3.44 3.07 -3.97
N GLY A 573 2.78 3.77 -3.04
CA GLY A 573 1.51 4.44 -3.35
C GLY A 573 0.29 3.51 -3.45
N ARG A 574 0.36 2.24 -3.01
CA ARG A 574 -0.84 1.35 -2.95
C ARG A 574 -2.00 1.98 -2.15
N CYS A 575 -1.69 2.83 -1.17
CA CYS A 575 -2.67 3.54 -0.36
C CYS A 575 -3.33 4.76 -1.03
N VAL A 576 -2.91 5.15 -2.24
CA VAL A 576 -3.56 6.19 -3.06
C VAL A 576 -4.30 5.60 -4.26
N ALA A 577 -4.53 4.28 -4.27
CA ALA A 577 -5.41 3.67 -5.25
C ALA A 577 -6.86 4.11 -4.99
N PRO A 578 -7.63 4.49 -6.03
CA PRO A 578 -9.01 4.92 -5.86
C PRO A 578 -9.92 3.81 -5.32
N ARG A 579 -9.46 2.56 -5.39
CA ARG A 579 -10.12 1.37 -4.82
C ARG A 579 -9.08 0.38 -4.30
N THR A 580 -9.42 -0.31 -3.23
CA THR A 580 -8.58 -1.36 -2.64
C THR A 580 -9.42 -2.55 -2.21
N THR A 581 -8.84 -3.75 -2.21
CA THR A 581 -9.50 -5.00 -1.79
C THR A 581 -9.28 -5.31 -0.29
N GLY A 582 -8.48 -4.49 0.40
CA GLY A 582 -8.14 -4.63 1.82
C GLY A 582 -8.78 -3.56 2.69
N VAL A 583 -8.19 -3.33 3.87
CA VAL A 583 -8.59 -2.28 4.82
C VAL A 583 -7.91 -0.96 4.48
N MET A 584 -6.65 -0.98 4.02
CA MET A 584 -5.86 0.24 3.76
C MET A 584 -6.35 0.97 2.50
N CYS A 585 -6.50 2.31 2.49
CA CYS A 585 -6.52 3.28 3.59
C CYS A 585 -7.91 3.93 3.60
N PRO A 586 -8.75 3.73 4.63
CA PRO A 586 -10.18 4.04 4.52
C PRO A 586 -10.45 5.54 4.38
N SER A 587 -9.71 6.40 5.11
CA SER A 587 -9.90 7.85 5.00
C SER A 587 -9.45 8.41 3.65
N TYR A 588 -8.47 7.81 2.97
CA TYR A 588 -8.16 8.18 1.58
C TYR A 588 -9.32 7.83 0.64
N LEU A 589 -9.92 6.64 0.76
CA LEU A 589 -11.05 6.26 -0.09
C LEU A 589 -12.26 7.18 0.11
N ALA A 590 -12.45 7.68 1.33
CA ALA A 590 -13.53 8.62 1.66
C ALA A 590 -13.25 10.06 1.19
N THR A 591 -12.01 10.53 1.24
CA THR A 591 -11.68 11.95 1.00
C THR A 591 -11.03 12.21 -0.35
N THR A 592 -10.35 11.21 -0.91
CA THR A 592 -9.43 11.30 -2.07
C THR A 592 -8.30 12.31 -1.89
N GLN A 593 -8.00 12.71 -0.65
CA GLN A 593 -6.93 13.65 -0.31
C GLN A 593 -5.67 12.89 0.09
N GLU A 594 -4.52 13.19 -0.53
CA GLU A 594 -3.28 12.44 -0.27
C GLU A 594 -2.82 12.49 1.19
N LYS A 595 -3.09 13.59 1.92
CA LYS A 595 -2.82 13.71 3.36
C LYS A 595 -3.49 12.60 4.17
N ASP A 596 -4.61 12.09 3.67
CA ASP A 596 -5.41 11.07 4.32
C ASP A 596 -5.05 9.64 3.88
N SER A 597 -3.98 9.49 3.09
CA SER A 597 -3.37 8.20 2.75
C SER A 597 -2.26 7.82 3.72
N THR A 598 -1.85 6.54 3.72
CA THR A 598 -0.67 6.10 4.48
C THR A 598 0.61 6.79 4.01
N ARG A 599 0.76 7.01 2.69
CA ARG A 599 1.94 7.66 2.11
C ARG A 599 2.03 9.12 2.52
N GLY A 600 0.95 9.89 2.39
CA GLY A 600 0.93 11.31 2.79
C GLY A 600 1.32 11.50 4.25
N ARG A 601 0.73 10.69 5.15
CA ARG A 601 1.10 10.69 6.58
C ARG A 601 2.55 10.33 6.82
N ALA A 602 3.04 9.28 6.16
CA ALA A 602 4.43 8.87 6.28
C ALA A 602 5.38 9.95 5.79
N ARG A 603 5.07 10.65 4.68
CA ARG A 603 5.89 11.78 4.19
C ARG A 603 5.98 12.90 5.22
N ILE A 604 4.88 13.28 5.84
CA ILE A 604 4.89 14.33 6.88
C ILE A 604 5.65 13.90 8.13
N LEU A 605 5.54 12.64 8.53
CA LEU A 605 6.35 12.11 9.63
C LEU A 605 7.84 12.03 9.27
N GLN A 606 8.19 11.68 8.03
CA GLN A 606 9.57 11.71 7.54
C GLN A 606 10.12 13.14 7.54
N GLU A 607 9.35 14.12 7.03
CA GLU A 607 9.69 15.54 7.09
C GLU A 607 9.86 16.02 8.54
N ALA A 608 9.02 15.55 9.46
CA ALA A 608 9.12 15.88 10.88
C ALA A 608 10.42 15.34 11.52
N MET A 609 10.88 14.18 11.07
CA MET A 609 12.15 13.58 11.49
C MET A 609 13.37 14.19 10.76
N ASP A 610 13.20 14.69 9.54
CA ASP A 610 14.24 15.48 8.85
C ASP A 610 14.41 16.86 9.50
N GLY A 611 13.30 17.51 9.87
CA GLY A 611 13.29 18.73 10.66
C GLY A 611 13.50 20.02 9.87
N THR A 612 13.71 19.97 8.55
CA THR A 612 13.97 21.19 7.75
C THR A 612 12.71 21.91 7.26
N LEU A 613 11.62 21.18 6.98
CA LEU A 613 10.35 21.76 6.53
C LEU A 613 9.23 21.61 7.57
N VAL A 614 9.13 20.43 8.19
CA VAL A 614 8.20 20.15 9.29
C VAL A 614 9.04 20.03 10.57
N HIS A 615 8.76 20.83 11.58
CA HIS A 615 9.66 20.97 12.72
C HIS A 615 9.25 20.06 13.89
N GLY A 616 9.50 18.76 13.73
CA GLY A 616 9.27 17.73 14.75
C GLY A 616 7.81 17.31 14.92
N LEU A 617 7.56 16.33 15.78
CA LEU A 617 6.23 15.67 15.92
C LEU A 617 5.13 16.54 16.55
N SER A 618 5.50 17.71 17.10
CA SER A 618 4.53 18.66 17.63
C SER A 618 4.01 19.64 16.58
N ASP A 619 4.60 19.66 15.38
CA ASP A 619 4.24 20.55 14.29
C ASP A 619 2.74 20.40 13.91
N PRO A 620 2.02 21.51 13.62
CA PRO A 620 0.63 21.44 13.16
C PRO A 620 0.41 20.52 11.95
N ALA A 621 1.34 20.47 11.00
CA ALA A 621 1.23 19.62 9.82
C ALA A 621 1.17 18.13 10.19
N VAL A 622 1.89 17.70 11.22
CA VAL A 622 1.83 16.32 11.73
C VAL A 622 0.46 16.01 12.29
N HIS A 623 -0.14 16.94 13.03
CA HIS A 623 -1.50 16.75 13.54
C HIS A 623 -2.50 16.65 12.40
N GLU A 624 -2.45 17.57 11.45
CA GLU A 624 -3.36 17.61 10.31
C GLU A 624 -3.31 16.34 9.45
N ALA A 625 -2.11 15.80 9.21
CA ALA A 625 -1.94 14.54 8.49
C ALA A 625 -2.52 13.33 9.25
N LEU A 626 -2.34 13.28 10.58
CA LEU A 626 -2.75 12.15 11.40
C LEU A 626 -4.21 12.21 11.89
N ASP A 627 -4.88 13.35 11.74
CA ASP A 627 -6.22 13.62 12.28
C ASP A 627 -7.21 12.54 11.83
N LEU A 628 -7.34 12.35 10.50
CA LEU A 628 -8.23 11.36 9.91
C LEU A 628 -7.64 9.94 9.81
N CYS A 629 -6.56 9.65 10.55
CA CYS A 629 -6.09 8.28 10.71
C CYS A 629 -6.97 7.54 11.74
N LEU A 630 -7.64 6.47 11.31
CA LEU A 630 -8.55 5.66 12.13
C LEU A 630 -7.84 4.78 13.17
N SER A 631 -6.50 4.69 13.13
CA SER A 631 -5.72 3.72 13.92
C SER A 631 -6.20 2.28 13.71
N CYS A 632 -6.64 1.93 12.49
CA CYS A 632 -7.26 0.64 12.17
C CYS A 632 -6.28 -0.51 11.92
N LYS A 633 -4.97 -0.23 11.92
CA LYS A 633 -3.85 -1.13 11.55
C LYS A 633 -3.89 -1.76 10.15
N GLY A 634 -4.87 -1.43 9.30
CA GLY A 634 -4.95 -1.99 7.94
C GLY A 634 -3.68 -1.77 7.09
N CYS A 635 -2.95 -0.67 7.31
CA CYS A 635 -1.68 -0.45 6.62
C CYS A 635 -0.56 -1.39 7.06
N ALA A 636 -0.60 -1.94 8.27
CA ALA A 636 0.43 -2.86 8.76
C ALA A 636 0.43 -4.18 7.96
N SER A 637 -0.74 -4.65 7.52
CA SER A 637 -0.90 -5.85 6.67
C SER A 637 -0.88 -5.54 5.17
N ASP A 638 -1.56 -4.47 4.75
CA ASP A 638 -1.86 -4.25 3.33
C ASP A 638 -0.77 -3.43 2.62
N CYS A 639 0.06 -2.70 3.37
CA CYS A 639 1.20 -1.97 2.81
C CYS A 639 2.35 -2.95 2.56
N PRO A 640 2.86 -3.07 1.32
CA PRO A 640 3.98 -3.96 1.03
C PRO A 640 5.28 -3.54 1.74
N ALA A 641 5.37 -2.30 2.22
CA ALA A 641 6.50 -1.80 2.99
C ALA A 641 6.36 -1.97 4.52
N GLY A 642 5.30 -2.65 5.01
CA GLY A 642 5.14 -2.94 6.44
C GLY A 642 4.91 -1.71 7.32
N VAL A 643 4.22 -0.69 6.82
CA VAL A 643 3.97 0.56 7.56
C VAL A 643 2.86 0.38 8.60
N ASP A 644 3.16 0.52 9.89
CA ASP A 644 2.15 0.59 10.96
C ASP A 644 1.85 2.05 11.36
N MET A 645 1.00 2.71 10.57
CA MET A 645 0.56 4.09 10.84
C MET A 645 -0.23 4.23 12.16
N ALA A 646 -0.83 3.15 12.69
CA ALA A 646 -1.52 3.20 13.96
C ALA A 646 -0.50 3.32 15.12
N ALA A 647 0.57 2.52 15.07
CA ALA A 647 1.71 2.67 15.97
C ALA A 647 2.36 4.05 15.81
N TYR A 648 2.54 4.52 14.56
CA TYR A 648 3.19 5.80 14.33
C TYR A 648 2.39 7.00 14.85
N LYS A 649 1.06 6.96 14.69
CA LYS A 649 0.17 7.96 15.29
C LYS A 649 0.22 7.91 16.81
N ALA A 650 0.16 6.73 17.41
CA ALA A 650 0.21 6.58 18.86
C ALA A 650 1.50 7.16 19.46
N GLU A 651 2.64 6.89 18.81
CA GLU A 651 3.93 7.44 19.17
C GLU A 651 3.98 8.97 19.00
N ALA A 652 3.57 9.50 17.85
CA ALA A 652 3.55 10.95 17.62
C ALA A 652 2.68 11.70 18.64
N LEU A 653 1.52 11.14 19.01
CA LEU A 653 0.66 11.67 20.07
C LEU A 653 1.33 11.59 21.45
N HIS A 654 2.03 10.49 21.76
CA HIS A 654 2.77 10.34 23.01
C HIS A 654 3.87 11.41 23.13
N GLN A 655 4.68 11.58 22.09
CA GLN A 655 5.74 12.59 22.01
C GLN A 655 5.21 14.03 22.00
N LYS A 656 3.99 14.25 21.49
CA LYS A 656 3.36 15.58 21.52
C LYS A 656 2.87 15.96 22.92
N TYR A 657 2.29 15.03 23.65
CA TYR A 657 1.52 15.33 24.87
C TYR A 657 2.19 14.90 26.18
N ASP A 658 2.88 13.76 26.21
CA ASP A 658 3.37 13.13 27.44
C ASP A 658 4.89 13.23 27.63
N ARG A 659 5.66 13.48 26.57
CA ARG A 659 7.12 13.52 26.58
C ARG A 659 7.68 14.74 25.87
N ASP A 660 8.85 15.24 26.27
CA ASP A 660 9.63 16.22 25.50
C ASP A 660 10.74 15.56 24.68
N ALA A 661 11.54 16.38 23.99
CA ALA A 661 12.60 15.88 23.11
C ALA A 661 13.69 15.14 23.91
N GLU A 662 13.81 15.46 25.20
CA GLU A 662 14.72 14.85 26.18
C GLU A 662 14.09 13.64 26.89
N GLY A 663 12.82 13.33 26.62
CA GLY A 663 12.08 12.23 27.24
C GLY A 663 11.53 12.52 28.63
N LEU A 664 11.55 13.78 29.09
CA LEU A 664 10.95 14.19 30.34
C LEU A 664 9.42 14.34 30.21
N PRO A 665 8.65 14.11 31.28
CA PRO A 665 7.21 14.25 31.23
C PRO A 665 6.75 15.66 30.83
N ARG A 666 6.06 15.78 29.70
CA ARG A 666 5.31 17.01 29.34
C ARG A 666 3.94 17.00 30.02
N ARG A 667 3.49 18.20 30.43
CA ARG A 667 2.12 18.42 30.94
C ARG A 667 1.30 19.26 29.96
N ARG A 668 1.29 18.88 28.68
CA ARG A 668 0.37 19.51 27.72
C ARG A 668 -1.03 18.97 27.92
N LEU A 669 -2.02 19.86 27.84
CA LEU A 669 -3.43 19.46 27.92
C LEU A 669 -3.79 18.64 26.68
N ARG A 670 -4.40 17.48 26.89
CA ARG A 670 -4.93 16.62 25.82
C ARG A 670 -6.36 17.03 25.46
N PRO A 671 -6.84 16.70 24.25
CA PRO A 671 -8.26 16.83 23.92
C PRO A 671 -9.16 16.10 24.94
N ARG A 672 -10.37 16.62 25.17
CA ARG A 672 -11.34 16.04 26.11
C ARG A 672 -11.67 14.57 25.78
N SER A 673 -11.79 14.27 24.49
CA SER A 673 -12.00 12.93 23.95
C SER A 673 -10.93 11.93 24.41
N HIS A 674 -9.66 12.34 24.53
CA HIS A 674 -8.58 11.46 25.00
C HIS A 674 -8.76 11.05 26.48
N TYR A 675 -9.33 11.93 27.32
CA TYR A 675 -9.59 11.61 28.72
C TYR A 675 -10.86 10.77 28.91
N VAL A 676 -11.90 11.05 28.14
CA VAL A 676 -13.18 10.35 28.26
C VAL A 676 -13.14 9.02 27.49
N LEU A 677 -12.94 9.06 26.18
CA LEU A 677 -12.91 7.88 25.33
C LEU A 677 -11.65 7.04 25.55
N GLY A 678 -10.49 7.68 25.73
CA GLY A 678 -9.24 6.96 26.04
C GLY A 678 -9.24 6.25 27.40
N ARG A 679 -10.17 6.61 28.31
CA ARG A 679 -10.39 5.91 29.59
C ARG A 679 -11.75 5.22 29.66
N LEU A 680 -12.39 4.96 28.51
CA LEU A 680 -13.71 4.34 28.43
C LEU A 680 -13.84 3.05 29.27
N PRO A 681 -12.83 2.13 29.33
CA PRO A 681 -12.93 0.94 30.18
C PRO A 681 -13.09 1.27 31.68
N VAL A 682 -12.47 2.36 32.15
CA VAL A 682 -12.61 2.83 33.54
C VAL A 682 -14.02 3.36 33.78
N TRP A 683 -14.54 4.18 32.86
CA TRP A 683 -15.89 4.72 32.97
C TRP A 683 -16.97 3.64 32.86
N ALA A 684 -16.79 2.64 32.00
CA ALA A 684 -17.68 1.50 31.87
C ALA A 684 -17.76 0.69 33.15
N LYS A 685 -16.63 0.46 33.82
CA LYS A 685 -16.58 -0.22 35.12
C LYS A 685 -17.34 0.58 36.20
N LEU A 686 -17.18 1.90 36.23
CA LEU A 686 -17.86 2.77 37.19
C LEU A 686 -19.36 2.90 36.90
N ALA A 687 -19.77 2.86 35.63
CA ALA A 687 -21.16 2.96 35.19
C ALA A 687 -21.93 1.64 35.38
N ALA A 688 -21.26 0.48 35.32
CA ALA A 688 -21.92 -0.83 35.35
C ALA A 688 -22.89 -1.06 36.53
N PRO A 689 -22.60 -0.65 37.79
CA PRO A 689 -23.55 -0.79 38.90
C PRO A 689 -24.83 0.04 38.75
N VAL A 690 -24.79 1.12 37.97
CA VAL A 690 -25.89 2.08 37.76
C VAL A 690 -26.32 2.14 36.29
N ALA A 691 -26.01 1.10 35.51
CA ALA A 691 -26.26 1.05 34.07
C ALA A 691 -27.71 1.40 33.67
N PRO A 692 -28.78 0.95 34.38
CA PRO A 692 -30.15 1.35 34.05
C PRO A 692 -30.36 2.87 34.10
N LEU A 693 -29.79 3.54 35.11
CA LEU A 693 -29.89 4.99 35.27
C LEU A 693 -29.03 5.71 34.22
N ALA A 694 -27.80 5.24 34.00
CA ALA A 694 -26.91 5.82 32.99
C ALA A 694 -27.52 5.74 31.58
N ASN A 695 -28.11 4.59 31.21
CA ASN A 695 -28.79 4.41 29.94
C ASN A 695 -30.07 5.28 29.84
N LEU A 696 -30.84 5.41 30.92
CA LEU A 696 -32.02 6.28 30.95
C LEU A 696 -31.64 7.76 30.77
N MET A 697 -30.55 8.22 31.41
CA MET A 697 -30.04 9.57 31.21
C MET A 697 -29.67 9.84 29.75
N MET A 698 -29.14 8.84 29.04
CA MET A 698 -28.80 8.96 27.62
C MET A 698 -30.02 8.96 26.68
N GLN A 699 -31.22 8.62 27.17
CA GLN A 699 -32.48 8.78 26.43
C GLN A 699 -33.04 10.20 26.54
N LEU A 700 -32.61 10.99 27.52
CA LEU A 700 -33.06 12.37 27.73
C LEU A 700 -32.19 13.33 26.91
N THR A 701 -32.74 13.87 25.82
CA THR A 701 -32.00 14.66 24.81
C THR A 701 -31.09 15.75 25.38
N PRO A 702 -31.52 16.61 26.34
CA PRO A 702 -30.64 17.66 26.87
C PRO A 702 -29.46 17.10 27.66
N LEU A 703 -29.68 16.02 28.43
CA LEU A 703 -28.64 15.38 29.23
C LEU A 703 -27.65 14.61 28.34
N ALA A 704 -28.15 13.89 27.33
CA ALA A 704 -27.33 13.21 26.33
C ALA A 704 -26.47 14.20 25.54
N ALA A 705 -27.04 15.34 25.13
CA ALA A 705 -26.32 16.38 24.41
C ALA A 705 -25.17 16.99 25.25
N ALA A 706 -25.45 17.31 26.52
CA ALA A 706 -24.45 17.79 27.46
C ALA A 706 -23.34 16.76 27.71
N ALA A 707 -23.69 15.49 27.95
CA ALA A 707 -22.73 14.41 28.14
C ALA A 707 -21.82 14.22 26.92
N LYS A 708 -22.40 14.19 25.70
CA LYS A 708 -21.65 14.10 24.44
C LYS A 708 -20.72 15.30 24.25
N TRP A 709 -21.19 16.52 24.55
CA TRP A 709 -20.35 17.73 24.44
C TRP A 709 -19.16 17.70 25.40
N VAL A 710 -19.37 17.26 26.65
CA VAL A 710 -18.27 17.08 27.62
C VAL A 710 -17.28 16.02 27.15
N ALA A 711 -17.78 14.92 26.56
CA ALA A 711 -16.98 13.82 26.05
C ALA A 711 -16.25 14.12 24.72
N GLY A 712 -16.58 15.22 24.04
CA GLY A 712 -16.06 15.51 22.70
C GLY A 712 -16.65 14.62 21.61
N ILE A 713 -17.85 14.07 21.83
CA ILE A 713 -18.57 13.20 20.90
C ILE A 713 -19.44 14.05 19.96
N ASP A 714 -19.49 13.68 18.67
CA ASP A 714 -20.38 14.31 17.69
C ASP A 714 -21.85 14.12 18.09
N GLN A 715 -22.66 15.17 17.99
CA GLN A 715 -24.04 15.15 18.49
C GLN A 715 -24.95 14.20 17.70
N ARG A 716 -24.58 13.81 16.48
CA ARG A 716 -25.32 12.83 15.67
C ARG A 716 -25.07 11.38 16.07
N ARG A 717 -24.08 11.14 16.93
CA ARG A 717 -23.71 9.79 17.37
C ARG A 717 -24.60 9.31 18.51
N SER A 718 -24.89 8.01 18.47
CA SER A 718 -25.39 7.29 19.63
C SER A 718 -24.27 7.09 20.65
N VAL A 719 -24.66 6.89 21.91
CA VAL A 719 -23.74 6.46 22.97
C VAL A 719 -24.04 4.99 23.23
N PRO A 720 -23.04 4.08 23.17
CA PRO A 720 -23.29 2.67 23.39
C PRO A 720 -23.88 2.41 24.77
N ARG A 721 -24.85 1.50 24.82
CA ARG A 721 -25.60 1.18 26.04
C ARG A 721 -24.73 0.35 26.96
N PHE A 722 -24.66 0.73 28.24
CA PHE A 722 -24.01 -0.10 29.25
C PHE A 722 -24.89 -1.32 29.56
N ALA A 723 -24.28 -2.50 29.64
CA ALA A 723 -24.97 -3.71 29.99
C ALA A 723 -25.56 -3.63 31.41
N ARG A 724 -26.84 -3.98 31.56
CA ARG A 724 -27.50 -4.06 32.89
C ARG A 724 -26.83 -5.09 33.80
N ARG A 725 -26.31 -6.17 33.21
CA ARG A 725 -25.55 -7.22 33.88
C ARG A 725 -24.32 -7.49 33.04
N THR A 726 -23.14 -7.37 33.65
CA THR A 726 -21.87 -7.65 32.96
C THR A 726 -21.73 -9.14 32.67
N LEU A 727 -20.94 -9.51 31.67
CA LEU A 727 -20.66 -10.92 31.35
C LEU A 727 -20.17 -11.69 32.58
N ARG A 728 -19.24 -11.09 33.35
CA ARG A 728 -18.75 -11.68 34.61
C ARG A 728 -19.86 -12.00 35.61
N ARG A 729 -20.81 -11.08 35.80
CA ARG A 729 -21.94 -11.30 36.73
C ARG A 729 -22.96 -12.29 36.18
N ALA A 730 -23.19 -12.30 34.87
CA ALA A 730 -24.13 -13.23 34.24
C ALA A 730 -23.59 -14.66 34.26
N ALA A 731 -22.31 -14.87 33.92
CA ALA A 731 -21.67 -16.18 33.90
C ALA A 731 -21.58 -16.84 35.28
N GLN A 732 -21.44 -16.06 36.37
CA GLN A 732 -21.47 -16.59 37.75
C GLN A 732 -22.79 -17.29 38.10
N GLN A 733 -23.89 -16.96 37.41
CA GLN A 733 -25.19 -17.61 37.62
C GLN A 733 -25.41 -18.85 36.75
N LEU A 734 -24.58 -19.03 35.71
CA LEU A 734 -24.60 -20.19 34.82
C LEU A 734 -23.76 -21.37 35.35
N SER A 735 -23.05 -21.20 36.47
CA SER A 735 -22.28 -22.28 37.12
C SER A 735 -22.99 -22.82 38.38
N PRO A 736 -23.93 -23.77 38.28
CA PRO A 736 -24.50 -24.45 39.43
C PRO A 736 -23.83 -25.81 39.70
N LEU A 737 -22.52 -25.84 39.94
CA LEU A 737 -21.84 -27.03 40.49
C LEU A 737 -20.67 -26.54 41.37
N ASP A 738 -20.98 -26.22 42.63
CA ASP A 738 -20.07 -26.27 43.82
C ASP A 738 -20.65 -25.44 44.98
N ALA A 739 -21.93 -25.68 45.33
CA ALA A 739 -22.57 -25.09 46.50
C ALA A 739 -22.90 -26.14 47.58
N THR A 740 -22.05 -27.15 47.77
CA THR A 740 -22.04 -28.00 48.98
C THR A 740 -20.63 -28.51 49.24
N GLY A 741 -19.87 -27.81 50.09
CA GLY A 741 -18.49 -28.19 50.42
C GLY A 741 -17.92 -27.36 51.55
N SER A 742 -18.40 -27.65 52.76
CA SER A 742 -18.03 -27.09 54.07
C SER A 742 -16.59 -26.57 54.23
N SER A 743 -16.51 -25.44 54.94
CA SER A 743 -15.31 -24.87 55.54
C SER A 743 -14.41 -25.89 56.24
N ALA A 744 -13.13 -25.95 55.85
CA ALA A 744 -12.07 -26.40 56.74
C ALA A 744 -10.73 -25.75 56.33
N ARG A 745 -10.15 -24.98 57.27
CA ARG A 745 -8.80 -24.39 57.20
C ARG A 745 -7.72 -25.46 56.98
N PRO A 746 -6.65 -25.22 56.21
CA PRO A 746 -5.52 -26.12 56.19
C PRO A 746 -4.59 -25.84 57.38
N ARG A 747 -4.33 -26.88 58.21
CA ARG A 747 -3.17 -26.92 59.10
C ARG A 747 -2.04 -27.66 58.38
N SER A 748 -0.87 -27.03 58.44
CA SER A 748 0.50 -27.55 58.27
C SER A 748 0.68 -29.04 58.59
N ALA A 749 1.40 -29.79 57.73
CA ALA A 749 2.76 -30.31 58.03
C ALA A 749 3.28 -31.36 57.01
N THR A 750 4.53 -31.15 56.57
CA THR A 750 5.65 -32.10 56.38
C THR A 750 5.61 -33.29 55.38
N HIS A 751 6.47 -33.12 54.36
CA HIS A 751 7.39 -34.03 53.65
C HIS A 751 7.69 -35.44 54.22
N VAL A 752 7.56 -36.49 53.37
CA VAL A 752 8.48 -37.67 53.22
C VAL A 752 8.33 -38.25 51.77
N PRO A 753 9.41 -38.67 51.07
CA PRO A 753 9.35 -39.24 49.71
C PRO A 753 9.49 -40.78 49.66
N GLY A 754 8.84 -41.45 48.68
CA GLY A 754 9.17 -42.84 48.32
C GLY A 754 8.12 -43.66 47.53
N ALA A 755 8.37 -43.82 46.22
CA ALA A 755 8.18 -44.98 45.32
C ALA A 755 6.84 -45.77 45.14
N SER A 756 6.42 -45.81 43.86
CA SER A 756 6.04 -46.99 43.02
C SER A 756 4.62 -47.59 42.98
N ARG A 757 3.99 -47.36 41.81
CA ARG A 757 3.15 -48.22 40.92
C ARG A 757 1.83 -48.88 41.39
N ALA A 758 0.79 -48.45 40.69
CA ALA A 758 -0.23 -49.21 39.95
C ALA A 758 -1.36 -49.92 40.73
N THR A 759 -2.58 -49.41 40.61
CA THR A 759 -3.67 -49.96 39.75
C THR A 759 -5.04 -49.35 40.12
N SER A 760 -5.93 -49.27 39.13
CA SER A 760 -7.38 -48.99 39.26
C SER A 760 -7.81 -47.54 39.50
N ALA A 761 -7.77 -46.73 38.45
CA ALA A 761 -8.49 -45.47 38.39
C ALA A 761 -9.93 -45.72 37.91
N THR A 762 -10.83 -45.98 38.85
CA THR A 762 -12.23 -45.58 38.70
C THR A 762 -12.26 -44.07 38.59
N ARG A 763 -12.81 -43.56 37.48
CA ARG A 763 -12.84 -42.15 37.09
C ARG A 763 -13.75 -41.36 38.02
N ALA A 764 -13.27 -41.06 39.21
CA ALA A 764 -13.84 -40.07 40.11
C ALA A 764 -13.62 -38.67 39.49
N THR A 765 -14.71 -37.97 39.22
CA THR A 765 -14.75 -36.58 38.74
C THR A 765 -14.27 -35.64 39.86
N GLY A 766 -12.95 -35.50 40.00
CA GLY A 766 -12.33 -34.40 40.75
C GLY A 766 -12.26 -33.17 39.84
N ALA A 767 -12.51 -31.98 40.40
CA ALA A 767 -12.53 -30.68 39.71
C ALA A 767 -11.30 -30.50 38.79
N GLY A 768 -11.47 -30.83 37.51
CA GLY A 768 -10.45 -30.73 36.47
C GLY A 768 -10.31 -29.31 35.91
N GLN A 769 -9.23 -29.09 35.16
CA GLN A 769 -9.10 -27.93 34.29
C GLN A 769 -10.25 -27.92 33.28
N PRO A 770 -10.83 -26.75 32.95
CA PRO A 770 -11.89 -26.68 31.95
C PRO A 770 -11.35 -27.01 30.56
N ASP A 771 -12.26 -27.31 29.63
CA ASP A 771 -11.91 -27.47 28.22
C ASP A 771 -11.56 -26.13 27.56
N VAL A 772 -12.18 -25.03 28.01
CA VAL A 772 -12.00 -23.68 27.43
C VAL A 772 -12.08 -22.60 28.51
N TRP A 773 -11.16 -21.64 28.45
CA TRP A 773 -11.25 -20.38 29.19
C TRP A 773 -11.77 -19.25 28.31
N VAL A 774 -12.71 -18.46 28.83
CA VAL A 774 -13.19 -17.24 28.18
C VAL A 774 -12.62 -16.01 28.88
N TRP A 775 -11.91 -15.17 28.14
CA TRP A 775 -11.47 -13.86 28.61
C TRP A 775 -12.56 -12.82 28.36
N ALA A 776 -13.16 -12.33 29.44
CA ALA A 776 -14.08 -11.19 29.40
C ALA A 776 -13.31 -9.88 29.22
N ASP A 777 -13.04 -9.52 27.96
CA ASP A 777 -12.47 -8.22 27.59
C ASP A 777 -13.40 -7.06 28.00
N SER A 778 -12.87 -5.83 27.95
CA SER A 778 -13.58 -4.67 28.49
C SER A 778 -14.88 -4.34 27.76
N PHE A 779 -14.98 -4.61 26.46
CA PHE A 779 -16.14 -4.25 25.65
C PHE A 779 -17.21 -5.33 25.70
N THR A 780 -16.85 -6.59 25.49
CA THR A 780 -17.76 -7.72 25.66
C THR A 780 -18.33 -7.76 27.08
N ASN A 781 -17.52 -7.47 28.11
CA ASN A 781 -18.01 -7.52 29.49
C ASN A 781 -19.05 -6.44 29.83
N HIS A 782 -18.90 -5.22 29.30
CA HIS A 782 -19.67 -4.05 29.73
C HIS A 782 -20.70 -3.54 28.74
N PHE A 783 -20.67 -3.96 27.47
CA PHE A 783 -21.57 -3.46 26.43
C PHE A 783 -22.32 -4.59 25.73
N PHE A 784 -21.62 -5.65 25.32
CA PHE A 784 -22.20 -6.78 24.58
C PHE A 784 -21.99 -8.14 25.29
N PRO A 785 -22.46 -8.31 26.56
CA PRO A 785 -22.31 -9.57 27.28
C PRO A 785 -23.02 -10.74 26.61
N GLU A 786 -24.05 -10.49 25.80
CA GLU A 786 -24.80 -11.48 25.03
C GLU A 786 -23.90 -12.30 24.09
N SER A 787 -22.89 -11.68 23.47
CA SER A 787 -21.93 -12.39 22.60
C SER A 787 -21.10 -13.38 23.41
N GLY A 788 -20.69 -12.98 24.62
CA GLY A 788 -19.97 -13.85 25.56
C GLY A 788 -20.81 -14.98 26.12
N LEU A 789 -22.07 -14.71 26.45
CA LEU A 789 -22.99 -15.74 26.92
C LEU A 789 -23.30 -16.73 25.80
N ALA A 790 -23.52 -16.26 24.57
CA ALA A 790 -23.76 -17.12 23.42
C ALA A 790 -22.57 -18.04 23.12
N ALA A 791 -21.34 -17.53 23.23
CA ALA A 791 -20.14 -18.36 23.06
C ALA A 791 -20.03 -19.46 24.13
N ILE A 792 -20.28 -19.11 25.40
CA ILE A 792 -20.27 -20.06 26.52
C ILE A 792 -21.35 -21.12 26.33
N GLU A 793 -22.59 -20.71 26.07
CA GLU A 793 -23.73 -21.62 25.91
C GLU A 793 -23.60 -22.52 24.68
N TYR A 794 -23.10 -22.00 23.56
CA TYR A 794 -22.85 -22.81 22.37
C TYR A 794 -21.80 -23.88 22.67
N LEU A 795 -20.64 -23.51 23.22
CA LEU A 795 -19.60 -24.49 23.54
C LEU A 795 -20.07 -25.50 24.61
N GLN A 796 -20.81 -25.07 25.63
CA GLN A 796 -21.40 -25.97 26.63
C GLN A 796 -22.44 -26.92 26.03
N SER A 797 -23.18 -26.49 25.01
CA SER A 797 -24.10 -27.37 24.29
C SER A 797 -23.44 -28.51 23.54
N GLN A 798 -22.16 -28.32 23.19
CA GLN A 798 -21.32 -29.34 22.57
C GLN A 798 -20.66 -30.26 23.61
N GLY A 799 -21.01 -30.11 24.90
CA GLY A 799 -20.51 -30.94 25.99
C GLY A 799 -19.16 -30.51 26.56
N LEU A 800 -18.71 -29.28 26.29
CA LEU A 800 -17.44 -28.74 26.79
C LEU A 800 -17.62 -28.03 28.13
N ASP A 801 -16.66 -28.22 29.05
CA ASP A 801 -16.56 -27.40 30.28
C ASP A 801 -15.92 -26.05 29.96
N VAL A 802 -16.75 -25.00 29.92
CA VAL A 802 -16.34 -23.64 29.58
C VAL A 802 -16.43 -22.75 30.80
N ARG A 803 -15.32 -22.11 31.16
CA ARG A 803 -15.25 -21.24 32.35
C ARG A 803 -14.75 -19.84 32.00
N LEU A 804 -15.29 -18.85 32.69
CA LEU A 804 -14.89 -17.45 32.54
C LEU A 804 -13.72 -17.11 33.46
N ILE A 805 -12.69 -16.44 32.94
CA ILE A 805 -11.60 -15.89 33.76
C ILE A 805 -12.14 -14.74 34.62
N GLN A 806 -12.20 -14.93 35.95
CA GLN A 806 -12.80 -13.97 36.88
C GLN A 806 -11.93 -12.73 37.15
N LYS A 807 -10.62 -12.80 36.91
CA LYS A 807 -9.72 -11.64 37.03
C LYS A 807 -9.88 -10.69 35.85
N GLU A 808 -9.83 -9.39 36.13
CA GLU A 808 -9.89 -8.34 35.10
C GLU A 808 -8.54 -8.22 34.38
N GLY A 809 -8.59 -8.20 33.05
CA GLY A 809 -7.45 -7.87 32.19
C GLY A 809 -7.93 -7.02 31.02
N CYS A 810 -7.47 -5.78 30.92
CA CYS A 810 -7.84 -4.85 29.85
C CYS A 810 -6.69 -4.74 28.85
N CYS A 811 -6.98 -4.87 27.56
CA CYS A 811 -5.99 -4.80 26.48
C CYS A 811 -5.33 -3.42 26.32
N GLY A 812 -5.81 -2.35 26.96
CA GLY A 812 -5.18 -1.03 26.86
C GLY A 812 -5.48 -0.24 25.57
N LEU A 813 -6.20 -0.80 24.59
CA LEU A 813 -6.40 -0.19 23.26
C LEU A 813 -6.89 1.28 23.25
N PRO A 814 -7.86 1.72 24.09
CA PRO A 814 -8.29 3.13 24.11
C PRO A 814 -7.17 4.10 24.52
N TRP A 815 -6.21 3.66 25.33
CA TRP A 815 -5.04 4.47 25.68
C TRP A 815 -4.03 4.51 24.52
N ILE A 816 -3.84 3.40 23.80
CA ILE A 816 -2.94 3.33 22.63
C ILE A 816 -3.42 4.28 21.54
N SER A 817 -4.68 4.17 21.12
CA SER A 817 -5.27 4.99 20.05
C SER A 817 -5.24 6.50 20.33
N THR A 818 -5.14 6.90 21.60
CA THR A 818 -5.04 8.31 22.04
C THR A 818 -3.61 8.71 22.42
N GLY A 819 -2.61 7.84 22.20
CA GLY A 819 -1.19 8.07 22.45
C GLY A 819 -0.79 8.13 23.93
N GLN A 820 -1.60 7.60 24.84
CA GLN A 820 -1.32 7.53 26.28
C GLN A 820 -0.50 6.27 26.61
N LEU A 821 0.68 6.14 26.01
CA LEU A 821 1.44 4.88 25.96
C LEU A 821 1.94 4.38 27.32
N ASP A 822 2.25 5.28 28.26
CA ASP A 822 2.58 4.90 29.65
C ASP A 822 1.42 4.15 30.33
N GLN A 823 0.19 4.62 30.09
CA GLN A 823 -1.01 3.99 30.64
C GLN A 823 -1.34 2.71 29.92
N ALA A 824 -1.20 2.69 28.59
CA ALA A 824 -1.37 1.48 27.80
C ALA A 824 -0.45 0.37 28.30
N ARG A 825 0.85 0.67 28.50
CA ARG A 825 1.85 -0.26 29.03
C ARG A 825 1.40 -0.87 30.36
N ARG A 826 1.03 -0.03 31.33
CA ARG A 826 0.55 -0.50 32.65
C ARG A 826 -0.66 -1.43 32.54
N ARG A 827 -1.61 -1.11 31.66
CA ARG A 827 -2.84 -1.92 31.49
C ARG A 827 -2.56 -3.25 30.80
N ILE A 828 -1.73 -3.23 29.76
CA ILE A 828 -1.32 -4.43 29.03
C ILE A 828 -0.50 -5.36 29.90
N THR A 829 0.50 -4.87 30.63
CA THR A 829 1.29 -5.70 31.55
C THR A 829 0.39 -6.40 32.55
N GLN A 830 -0.57 -5.69 33.16
CA GLN A 830 -1.55 -6.30 34.05
C GLN A 830 -2.41 -7.36 33.35
N ALA A 831 -2.84 -7.13 32.11
CA ALA A 831 -3.61 -8.12 31.35
C ALA A 831 -2.78 -9.36 31.02
N VAL A 832 -1.51 -9.19 30.63
CA VAL A 832 -0.56 -10.27 30.37
C VAL A 832 -0.33 -11.09 31.64
N GLU A 833 -0.04 -10.46 32.78
CA GLU A 833 0.11 -11.14 34.08
C GLU A 833 -1.13 -11.96 34.47
N VAL A 834 -2.32 -11.47 34.13
CA VAL A 834 -3.58 -12.17 34.39
C VAL A 834 -3.75 -13.37 33.46
N LEU A 835 -3.43 -13.24 32.17
CA LEU A 835 -3.72 -14.24 31.15
C LEU A 835 -2.64 -15.31 31.01
N ALA A 836 -1.36 -14.97 31.24
CA ALA A 836 -0.24 -15.87 31.03
C ALA A 836 -0.40 -17.21 31.77
N PRO A 837 -0.80 -17.28 33.06
CA PRO A 837 -0.99 -18.56 33.75
C PRO A 837 -2.08 -19.45 33.12
N TYR A 838 -3.11 -18.86 32.51
CA TYR A 838 -4.17 -19.61 31.84
C TYR A 838 -3.68 -20.16 30.51
N VAL A 839 -2.98 -19.34 29.72
CA VAL A 839 -2.41 -19.78 28.43
C VAL A 839 -1.34 -20.86 28.65
N SER A 840 -0.44 -20.67 29.62
CA SER A 840 0.61 -21.64 29.97
C SER A 840 0.06 -22.97 30.51
N SER A 841 -1.22 -23.02 30.93
CA SER A 841 -1.83 -24.29 31.35
C SER A 841 -2.08 -25.27 30.20
N GLY A 842 -2.01 -24.81 28.94
CA GLY A 842 -2.33 -25.58 27.74
C GLY A 842 -3.82 -25.63 27.41
N VAL A 843 -4.69 -25.12 28.29
CA VAL A 843 -6.12 -24.96 28.01
C VAL A 843 -6.32 -23.75 27.08
N PRO A 844 -7.07 -23.89 25.97
CA PRO A 844 -7.36 -22.77 25.07
C PRO A 844 -8.03 -21.60 25.80
N VAL A 845 -7.54 -20.38 25.54
CA VAL A 845 -8.13 -19.13 26.03
C VAL A 845 -8.71 -18.38 24.83
N ILE A 846 -9.98 -17.98 24.88
CA ILE A 846 -10.61 -17.20 23.80
C ILE A 846 -10.93 -15.76 24.19
N GLY A 847 -10.76 -14.85 23.23
CA GLY A 847 -11.28 -13.48 23.26
C GLY A 847 -12.37 -13.27 22.20
N LEU A 848 -13.32 -12.37 22.47
CA LEU A 848 -14.48 -12.13 21.60
C LEU A 848 -14.46 -10.77 20.91
N GLU A 849 -14.05 -9.70 21.59
CA GLU A 849 -13.83 -8.41 20.91
C GLU A 849 -12.56 -8.47 20.05
N PRO A 850 -12.66 -8.42 18.71
CA PRO A 850 -11.49 -8.65 17.86
C PRO A 850 -10.43 -7.57 18.01
N SER A 851 -10.81 -6.32 18.32
CA SER A 851 -9.83 -5.26 18.55
C SER A 851 -9.01 -5.51 19.81
N CYS A 852 -9.63 -6.00 20.90
CA CYS A 852 -8.94 -6.34 22.13
C CYS A 852 -7.97 -7.50 21.95
N LEU A 853 -8.40 -8.54 21.23
CA LEU A 853 -7.56 -9.70 20.92
C LEU A 853 -6.37 -9.30 20.05
N ALA A 854 -6.60 -8.53 18.98
CA ALA A 854 -5.53 -8.04 18.12
C ALA A 854 -4.50 -7.23 18.92
N THR A 855 -4.92 -6.36 19.84
CA THR A 855 -4.01 -5.60 20.70
C THR A 855 -3.11 -6.49 21.57
N LEU A 856 -3.62 -7.63 22.07
CA LEU A 856 -2.78 -8.60 22.78
C LEU A 856 -1.79 -9.31 21.87
N ARG A 857 -2.15 -9.55 20.59
CA ARG A 857 -1.27 -10.22 19.62
C ARG A 857 -0.20 -9.30 19.03
N SER A 858 -0.50 -8.02 18.85
CA SER A 858 0.42 -7.05 18.26
C SER A 858 1.01 -6.09 19.28
N ASP A 859 0.19 -5.20 19.87
CA ASP A 859 0.70 -4.05 20.62
C ASP A 859 1.28 -4.43 21.98
N ALA A 860 0.90 -5.59 22.53
CA ALA A 860 1.53 -6.10 23.74
C ALA A 860 3.03 -6.34 23.54
N LEU A 861 3.43 -6.80 22.35
CA LEU A 861 4.84 -7.03 22.01
C LEU A 861 5.60 -5.73 21.76
N GLU A 862 4.91 -4.66 21.36
CA GLU A 862 5.48 -3.31 21.22
C GLU A 862 5.54 -2.54 22.55
N LEU A 863 4.75 -2.93 23.55
CA LEU A 863 4.71 -2.31 24.88
C LEU A 863 5.40 -3.16 25.96
N SER A 864 5.74 -4.40 25.67
CA SER A 864 6.38 -5.32 26.61
C SER A 864 7.08 -6.46 25.85
N ASP A 865 8.40 -6.53 25.92
CA ASP A 865 9.18 -7.65 25.38
C ASP A 865 9.43 -8.73 26.44
N THR A 866 8.38 -9.13 27.16
CA THR A 866 8.44 -10.17 28.18
C THR A 866 8.03 -11.52 27.59
N GLU A 867 8.55 -12.60 28.16
CA GLU A 867 8.18 -13.96 27.73
C GLU A 867 6.68 -14.22 27.91
N GLU A 868 6.10 -13.72 29.01
CA GLU A 868 4.67 -13.80 29.27
C GLU A 868 3.84 -13.09 28.18
N ALA A 869 4.32 -11.96 27.65
CA ALA A 869 3.65 -11.25 26.57
C ALA A 869 3.65 -12.08 25.28
N ARG A 870 4.77 -12.72 24.94
CA ARG A 870 4.87 -13.65 23.79
C ARG A 870 3.96 -14.85 23.94
N ILE A 871 3.92 -15.46 25.13
CA ILE A 871 3.03 -16.57 25.44
C ILE A 871 1.57 -16.16 25.24
N VAL A 872 1.15 -15.02 25.81
CA VAL A 872 -0.23 -14.54 25.68
C VAL A 872 -0.57 -14.18 24.24
N ALA A 873 0.31 -13.49 23.53
CA ALA A 873 0.13 -13.13 22.13
C ALA A 873 -0.09 -14.36 21.24
N ALA A 874 0.69 -15.42 21.45
CA ALA A 874 0.58 -16.66 20.66
C ALA A 874 -0.61 -17.55 21.08
N GLY A 875 -1.03 -17.50 22.35
CA GLY A 875 -1.93 -18.50 22.91
C GLY A 875 -3.38 -18.09 23.16
N VAL A 876 -3.72 -16.79 23.06
CA VAL A 876 -5.14 -16.37 23.08
C VAL A 876 -5.71 -16.46 21.65
N LEU A 877 -6.81 -17.18 21.51
CA LEU A 877 -7.49 -17.48 20.25
C LEU A 877 -8.73 -16.61 20.06
N SER A 878 -9.10 -16.37 18.80
CA SER A 878 -10.46 -15.96 18.46
C SER A 878 -11.43 -17.12 18.62
N PHE A 879 -12.72 -16.81 18.70
CA PHE A 879 -13.76 -17.84 18.75
C PHE A 879 -13.73 -18.75 17.51
N ALA A 880 -13.53 -18.17 16.32
CA ALA A 880 -13.42 -18.92 15.07
C ALA A 880 -12.20 -19.86 15.05
N GLU A 881 -11.00 -19.38 15.42
CA GLU A 881 -9.81 -20.25 15.48
C GLU A 881 -9.99 -21.45 16.41
N LEU A 882 -10.62 -21.25 17.58
CA LEU A 882 -10.95 -22.34 18.49
C LEU A 882 -11.93 -23.32 17.84
N LEU A 883 -13.02 -22.83 17.25
CA LEU A 883 -14.03 -23.69 16.64
C LEU A 883 -13.48 -24.51 15.48
N THR A 884 -12.68 -23.92 14.58
CA THR A 884 -12.02 -24.64 13.48
C THR A 884 -11.14 -25.77 14.02
N ARG A 885 -10.42 -25.53 15.12
CA ARG A 885 -9.62 -26.57 15.79
C ARG A 885 -10.50 -27.68 16.34
N LEU A 886 -11.55 -27.35 17.08
CA LEU A 886 -12.42 -28.33 17.75
C LEU A 886 -13.30 -29.12 16.76
N GLU A 887 -13.74 -28.50 15.67
CA GLU A 887 -14.47 -29.15 14.58
C GLU A 887 -13.58 -30.22 13.91
N ARG A 888 -12.33 -29.86 13.57
CA ARG A 888 -11.36 -30.82 13.01
C ARG A 888 -11.03 -31.97 13.96
N GLU A 889 -11.05 -31.71 15.27
CA GLU A 889 -10.90 -32.74 16.31
C GLU A 889 -12.19 -33.56 16.52
N GLY A 890 -13.30 -33.24 15.84
CA GLY A 890 -14.60 -33.92 15.99
C GLY A 890 -15.29 -33.64 17.33
N ARG A 891 -14.87 -32.60 18.06
CA ARG A 891 -15.36 -32.24 19.40
C ARG A 891 -16.54 -31.26 19.38
N VAL A 892 -16.72 -30.54 18.28
CA VAL A 892 -17.83 -29.62 18.05
C VAL A 892 -18.45 -29.92 16.69
N ARG A 893 -19.77 -29.83 16.61
CA ARG A 893 -20.51 -29.89 15.35
C ARG A 893 -21.13 -28.52 15.07
N LEU A 894 -20.92 -28.02 13.85
CA LEU A 894 -21.53 -26.78 13.41
C LEU A 894 -23.04 -26.98 13.16
N PRO A 895 -23.88 -25.99 13.50
CA PRO A 895 -25.29 -25.99 13.12
C PRO A 895 -25.41 -25.86 11.59
N ASP A 896 -26.54 -26.29 11.04
CA ASP A 896 -26.85 -26.12 9.62
C ASP A 896 -27.21 -24.65 9.32
N LEU A 897 -26.46 -24.03 8.43
CA LEU A 897 -26.65 -22.68 7.92
C LEU A 897 -27.08 -22.67 6.44
N SER A 898 -27.52 -23.81 5.90
CA SER A 898 -28.03 -23.90 4.52
C SER A 898 -29.15 -22.90 4.29
N GLY A 899 -29.01 -22.07 3.25
CA GLY A 899 -29.98 -21.02 2.91
C GLY A 899 -29.86 -19.74 3.74
N VAL A 900 -28.86 -19.63 4.62
CA VAL A 900 -28.54 -18.39 5.33
C VAL A 900 -27.54 -17.58 4.50
N ASP A 901 -27.91 -16.36 4.16
CA ASP A 901 -27.00 -15.39 3.53
C ASP A 901 -26.35 -14.51 4.60
N VAL A 902 -25.03 -14.45 4.60
CA VAL A 902 -24.24 -13.70 5.59
C VAL A 902 -23.49 -12.56 4.90
N VAL A 903 -23.82 -11.33 5.27
CA VAL A 903 -22.97 -10.16 4.97
C VAL A 903 -22.05 -9.94 6.15
N ALA A 904 -20.80 -10.33 6.01
CA ALA A 904 -19.82 -10.23 7.08
C ALA A 904 -18.99 -8.97 6.94
N GLN A 905 -18.90 -8.19 8.02
CA GLN A 905 -17.93 -7.12 8.20
C GLN A 905 -16.81 -7.61 9.13
N PRO A 906 -15.71 -8.17 8.59
CA PRO A 906 -14.51 -8.43 9.36
C PRO A 906 -14.06 -7.16 10.08
N HIS A 907 -13.71 -7.28 11.36
CA HIS A 907 -13.19 -6.12 12.08
C HIS A 907 -11.83 -5.70 11.49
N CYS A 908 -11.53 -4.40 11.44
CA CYS A 908 -10.29 -3.92 10.79
C CYS A 908 -9.02 -4.46 11.47
N HIS A 909 -9.00 -4.51 12.80
CA HIS A 909 -7.89 -5.10 13.56
C HIS A 909 -7.83 -6.63 13.41
N GLN A 910 -8.98 -7.30 13.25
CA GLN A 910 -9.01 -8.74 12.98
C GLN A 910 -8.38 -9.02 11.61
N SER A 911 -8.81 -8.28 10.58
CA SER A 911 -8.27 -8.40 9.23
C SER A 911 -6.76 -8.14 9.18
N ALA A 912 -6.27 -7.17 9.96
CA ALA A 912 -4.86 -6.77 9.93
C ALA A 912 -3.93 -7.71 10.72
N ILE A 913 -4.37 -8.23 11.88
CA ILE A 913 -3.49 -8.93 12.85
C ILE A 913 -3.85 -10.41 13.03
N ILE A 914 -5.13 -10.75 12.98
CA ILE A 914 -5.62 -12.11 13.30
C ILE A 914 -5.85 -12.92 12.02
N GLY A 915 -6.36 -12.29 10.97
CA GLY A 915 -6.98 -12.94 9.82
C GLY A 915 -8.48 -13.19 10.03
N TRP A 916 -9.19 -13.46 8.94
CA TRP A 916 -10.64 -13.76 8.93
C TRP A 916 -10.96 -15.07 8.18
N GLU A 917 -9.92 -15.84 7.87
CA GLU A 917 -10.07 -17.08 7.12
C GLU A 917 -10.76 -18.19 7.93
N PRO A 918 -10.45 -18.39 9.23
CA PRO A 918 -11.19 -19.33 10.07
C PRO A 918 -12.70 -19.05 10.10
N ASP A 919 -13.09 -17.77 10.23
CA ASP A 919 -14.48 -17.33 10.22
C ASP A 919 -15.19 -17.71 8.91
N ARG A 920 -14.56 -17.40 7.77
CA ARG A 920 -15.08 -17.72 6.43
C ARG A 920 -15.29 -19.22 6.27
N MET A 921 -14.27 -20.01 6.59
CA MET A 921 -14.30 -21.47 6.44
C MET A 921 -15.41 -22.10 7.28
N LEU A 922 -15.61 -21.65 8.53
CA LEU A 922 -16.67 -22.17 9.41
C LEU A 922 -18.07 -21.85 8.88
N LEU A 923 -18.29 -20.64 8.38
CA LEU A 923 -19.59 -20.24 7.84
C LEU A 923 -19.93 -21.04 6.58
N GLU A 924 -18.97 -21.17 5.66
CA GLU A 924 -19.16 -21.92 4.41
C GLU A 924 -19.28 -23.43 4.67
N SER A 925 -18.50 -24.02 5.59
CA SER A 925 -18.60 -25.43 5.94
C SER A 925 -19.93 -25.79 6.60
N ALA A 926 -20.54 -24.83 7.31
CA ALA A 926 -21.88 -24.94 7.85
C ALA A 926 -22.99 -24.74 6.80
N GLY A 927 -22.66 -24.36 5.56
CA GLY A 927 -23.61 -24.21 4.45
C GLY A 927 -24.10 -22.79 4.15
N ALA A 928 -23.52 -21.76 4.80
CA ALA A 928 -23.90 -20.37 4.56
C ALA A 928 -23.33 -19.83 3.24
N THR A 929 -24.06 -18.92 2.60
CA THR A 929 -23.52 -18.10 1.51
C THR A 929 -22.92 -16.83 2.10
N VAL A 930 -21.61 -16.60 1.89
CA VAL A 930 -20.88 -15.55 2.60
C VAL A 930 -20.44 -14.43 1.65
N THR A 931 -20.87 -13.20 1.95
CA THR A 931 -20.35 -11.97 1.34
C THR A 931 -19.43 -11.27 2.35
N LYS A 932 -18.11 -11.40 2.15
CA LYS A 932 -17.11 -10.68 2.94
C LYS A 932 -16.99 -9.23 2.45
N VAL A 933 -17.31 -8.28 3.32
CA VAL A 933 -17.16 -6.85 3.05
C VAL A 933 -15.67 -6.45 3.12
N ALA A 934 -15.20 -5.72 2.11
CA ALA A 934 -13.87 -5.11 2.10
C ALA A 934 -13.82 -3.82 2.92
N GLY A 935 -12.63 -3.37 3.32
CA GLY A 935 -12.49 -2.07 3.99
C GLY A 935 -12.81 -2.05 5.48
N CYS A 936 -13.11 -0.85 6.00
CA CYS A 936 -13.41 -0.58 7.40
C CYS A 936 -14.87 -0.11 7.53
N CYS A 937 -15.51 -0.37 8.67
CA CYS A 937 -16.85 0.18 8.97
C CYS A 937 -16.86 1.72 9.08
N GLY A 938 -15.70 2.36 9.32
CA GLY A 938 -15.59 3.81 9.46
C GLY A 938 -15.63 4.35 10.88
N LEU A 939 -16.05 3.56 11.89
CA LEU A 939 -16.09 4.03 13.27
C LEU A 939 -14.74 3.88 14.02
N ALA A 940 -14.10 2.71 13.90
CA ALA A 940 -12.77 2.38 14.42
C ALA A 940 -12.38 3.06 15.76
N GLY A 941 -12.83 2.50 16.89
CA GLY A 941 -12.49 3.01 18.21
C GLY A 941 -13.12 4.38 18.48
N ASN A 942 -12.34 5.36 18.93
CA ASN A 942 -12.83 6.71 19.20
C ASN A 942 -13.00 7.58 17.93
N PHE A 943 -12.44 7.17 16.79
CA PHE A 943 -12.36 8.03 15.61
C PHE A 943 -13.72 8.53 15.16
N GLY A 944 -14.64 7.63 14.79
CA GLY A 944 -15.89 8.01 14.15
C GLY A 944 -16.91 8.61 15.12
N VAL A 945 -16.70 8.47 16.43
CA VAL A 945 -17.52 9.13 17.45
C VAL A 945 -17.05 10.55 17.78
N GLU A 946 -15.80 10.88 17.47
CA GLU A 946 -15.19 12.16 17.81
C GLU A 946 -15.75 13.31 16.97
N LYS A 947 -15.95 14.46 17.61
CA LYS A 947 -16.46 15.67 16.95
C LYS A 947 -15.52 16.08 15.80
N GLY A 948 -16.07 16.24 14.60
CA GLY A 948 -15.33 16.61 13.40
C GLY A 948 -15.08 15.44 12.45
N HIS A 949 -15.27 14.19 12.89
CA HIS A 949 -14.99 13.00 12.08
C HIS A 949 -16.22 12.31 11.52
N TYR A 950 -17.44 12.75 11.89
CA TYR A 950 -18.68 12.07 11.49
C TYR A 950 -18.81 11.91 9.97
N GLU A 951 -18.60 12.97 9.19
CA GLU A 951 -18.74 12.91 7.71
C GLU A 951 -17.79 11.89 7.10
N THR A 952 -16.50 11.97 7.44
CA THR A 952 -15.50 11.00 6.99
C THR A 952 -15.85 9.58 7.44
N SER A 953 -16.32 9.42 8.68
CA SER A 953 -16.71 8.11 9.22
C SER A 953 -17.87 7.49 8.44
N VAL A 954 -18.89 8.28 8.10
CA VAL A 954 -20.00 7.83 7.25
C VAL A 954 -19.51 7.53 5.84
N ALA A 955 -18.73 8.42 5.23
CA ALA A 955 -18.18 8.21 3.88
C ALA A 955 -17.32 6.92 3.78
N VAL A 956 -16.57 6.57 4.83
CA VAL A 956 -15.86 5.29 4.90
C VAL A 956 -16.85 4.11 4.87
N ALA A 957 -17.92 4.16 5.66
CA ALA A 957 -18.94 3.11 5.67
C ALA A 957 -19.62 2.95 4.30
N GLU A 958 -19.83 4.06 3.60
CA GLU A 958 -20.41 4.10 2.25
C GLU A 958 -19.51 3.54 1.17
N THR A 959 -18.23 3.27 1.45
CA THR A 959 -17.31 2.74 0.44
C THR A 959 -17.65 1.29 0.08
N TYR A 960 -17.94 0.45 1.08
CA TYR A 960 -18.19 -0.98 0.88
C TYR A 960 -19.30 -1.55 1.77
N LEU A 961 -19.33 -1.19 3.06
CA LEU A 961 -20.23 -1.78 4.04
C LEU A 961 -21.71 -1.43 3.78
N MET A 962 -22.04 -0.14 3.68
CA MET A 962 -23.43 0.27 3.44
C MET A 962 -23.95 -0.22 2.08
N PRO A 963 -23.18 -0.16 0.97
CA PRO A 963 -23.59 -0.80 -0.28
C PRO A 963 -23.90 -2.29 -0.12
N ALA A 964 -23.03 -3.08 0.54
CA ALA A 964 -23.24 -4.51 0.73
C ALA A 964 -24.50 -4.82 1.55
N VAL A 965 -24.75 -4.07 2.62
CA VAL A 965 -25.96 -4.22 3.44
C VAL A 965 -27.22 -3.85 2.65
N ARG A 966 -27.19 -2.78 1.85
CA ARG A 966 -28.34 -2.36 1.02
C ARG A 966 -28.67 -3.35 -0.08
N ASP A 967 -27.65 -3.79 -0.83
CA ASP A 967 -27.80 -4.76 -1.92
C ASP A 967 -28.43 -6.05 -1.40
N GLN A 968 -27.94 -6.57 -0.27
CA GLN A 968 -28.50 -7.77 0.32
C GLN A 968 -29.96 -7.58 0.78
N ARG A 969 -30.30 -6.43 1.40
CA ARG A 969 -31.70 -6.13 1.78
C ARG A 969 -32.64 -6.11 0.58
N GLN A 970 -32.18 -5.66 -0.58
CA GLN A 970 -32.98 -5.63 -1.80
C GLN A 970 -33.28 -7.03 -2.36
N ARG A 971 -32.38 -8.00 -2.14
CA ARG A 971 -32.53 -9.39 -2.61
C ARG A 971 -33.59 -10.17 -1.82
N GLY A 972 -33.85 -9.81 -0.55
CA GLY A 972 -34.82 -10.49 0.33
C GLY A 972 -34.34 -11.85 0.84
N GLY A 973 -34.84 -12.32 2.00
CA GLY A 973 -34.45 -13.61 2.61
C GLY A 973 -34.05 -13.50 4.09
N ASP A 974 -33.63 -14.62 4.69
CA ASP A 974 -33.08 -14.69 6.06
C ASP A 974 -31.61 -14.20 6.05
N THR A 975 -31.45 -12.88 5.98
CA THR A 975 -30.14 -12.22 5.90
C THR A 975 -29.57 -11.95 7.29
N VAL A 976 -28.33 -12.37 7.51
CA VAL A 976 -27.56 -12.05 8.72
C VAL A 976 -26.47 -11.05 8.39
N VAL A 977 -26.43 -9.93 9.12
CA VAL A 977 -25.27 -9.03 9.12
C VAL A 977 -24.37 -9.43 10.28
N LEU A 978 -23.18 -9.92 9.95
CA LEU A 978 -22.21 -10.42 10.93
C LEU A 978 -21.15 -9.34 11.19
N ALA A 979 -21.02 -8.91 12.45
CA ALA A 979 -20.00 -7.98 12.89
C ALA A 979 -19.64 -8.22 14.36
N ASP A 980 -18.47 -8.82 14.60
CA ASP A 980 -18.08 -9.24 15.96
C ASP A 980 -17.65 -8.06 16.86
N GLY A 981 -16.99 -7.06 16.29
CA GLY A 981 -16.44 -5.94 17.09
C GLY A 981 -17.45 -4.83 17.37
N MET A 982 -17.41 -4.30 18.59
CA MET A 982 -18.28 -3.21 19.09
C MET A 982 -18.40 -2.06 18.09
N SER A 983 -17.27 -1.59 17.53
CA SER A 983 -17.27 -0.39 16.70
C SER A 983 -18.06 -0.60 15.40
N CYS A 984 -18.00 -1.80 14.82
CA CYS A 984 -18.73 -2.14 13.61
C CYS A 984 -20.23 -2.26 13.89
N ARG A 985 -20.61 -2.85 15.03
CA ARG A 985 -22.01 -2.96 15.46
C ARG A 985 -22.64 -1.60 15.70
N ILE A 986 -21.98 -0.71 16.45
CA ILE A 986 -22.48 0.66 16.69
C ILE A 986 -22.63 1.43 15.39
N GLN A 987 -21.68 1.31 14.46
CA GLN A 987 -21.78 1.98 13.17
C GLN A 987 -22.97 1.46 12.36
N LEU A 988 -23.20 0.15 12.37
CA LEU A 988 -24.37 -0.44 11.74
C LEU A 988 -25.62 0.11 12.42
N ASP A 989 -25.76 0.04 13.75
CA ASP A 989 -26.91 0.59 14.47
C ASP A 989 -27.19 2.08 14.16
N ASP A 990 -26.12 2.89 14.01
CA ASP A 990 -26.23 4.32 13.70
C ASP A 990 -26.69 4.61 12.25
N LEU A 991 -26.30 3.76 11.28
CA LEU A 991 -26.47 4.03 9.84
C LEU A 991 -27.46 3.10 9.13
N ALA A 992 -27.68 1.93 9.70
CA ALA A 992 -28.51 0.87 9.19
C ALA A 992 -29.35 0.33 10.36
N ASP A 993 -30.68 0.44 10.24
CA ASP A 993 -31.61 -0.19 11.19
C ASP A 993 -31.64 -1.72 10.97
N VAL A 994 -30.48 -2.37 11.06
CA VAL A 994 -30.25 -3.80 10.84
C VAL A 994 -29.42 -4.32 12.01
N PRO A 995 -29.96 -5.21 12.84
CA PRO A 995 -29.24 -5.73 13.99
C PRO A 995 -28.06 -6.59 13.53
N ALA A 996 -26.85 -6.17 13.88
CA ALA A 996 -25.64 -6.94 13.64
C ALA A 996 -25.41 -7.98 14.74
N MET A 997 -25.09 -9.21 14.33
CA MET A 997 -24.84 -10.33 15.23
C MET A 997 -23.35 -10.64 15.32
N HIS A 998 -22.94 -11.18 16.46
CA HIS A 998 -21.63 -11.82 16.63
C HIS A 998 -21.68 -13.29 16.15
N LEU A 999 -20.57 -13.87 15.69
CA LEU A 999 -20.50 -15.26 15.20
C LEU A 999 -21.08 -16.27 16.22
N ALA A 1000 -20.66 -16.14 17.47
CA ALA A 1000 -21.22 -16.92 18.59
C ALA A 1000 -22.75 -16.78 18.75
N GLU A 1001 -23.33 -15.60 18.52
CA GLU A 1001 -24.78 -15.40 18.61
C GLU A 1001 -25.49 -16.12 17.46
N LEU A 1002 -24.95 -16.04 16.24
CA LEU A 1002 -25.47 -16.74 15.08
C LEU A 1002 -25.48 -18.26 15.31
N LEU A 1003 -24.34 -18.84 15.68
CA LEU A 1003 -24.25 -20.29 15.89
C LEU A 1003 -25.12 -20.77 17.07
N ASN A 1004 -25.15 -20.03 18.18
CA ASN A 1004 -25.99 -20.39 19.34
C ASN A 1004 -27.48 -20.30 19.02
N SER A 1005 -27.92 -19.30 18.24
CA SER A 1005 -29.33 -19.16 17.86
C SER A 1005 -29.83 -20.38 17.05
N ARG A 1006 -29.06 -20.79 16.04
CA ARG A 1006 -29.40 -21.95 15.19
C ARG A 1006 -29.34 -23.27 15.94
N GLU A 1007 -28.37 -23.41 16.84
CA GLU A 1007 -28.27 -24.60 17.69
C GLU A 1007 -29.45 -24.71 18.69
N ARG A 1008 -29.98 -23.58 19.16
CA ARG A 1008 -31.21 -23.56 19.99
C ARG A 1008 -32.44 -23.97 19.17
N ASP A 1009 -32.58 -23.44 17.96
CA ASP A 1009 -33.68 -23.79 17.06
C ASP A 1009 -33.66 -25.29 16.71
N ALA A 1010 -32.48 -25.83 16.39
CA ALA A 1010 -32.28 -27.26 16.12
C ALA A 1010 -32.60 -28.15 17.34
N ARG A 1011 -32.33 -27.68 18.56
CA ARG A 1011 -32.70 -28.43 19.78
C ARG A 1011 -34.18 -28.32 20.11
N SER A 1012 -34.81 -27.18 19.86
CA SER A 1012 -36.26 -27.00 20.06
C SER A 1012 -37.09 -27.89 19.12
N THR A 1013 -36.60 -28.14 17.90
CA THR A 1013 -37.23 -29.02 16.92
C THR A 1013 -36.94 -30.51 17.16
N ARG A 1014 -35.94 -30.85 17.98
CA ARG A 1014 -35.59 -32.24 18.37
C ARG A 1014 -36.18 -32.69 19.71
N ALA A 1015 -36.81 -31.79 20.48
CA ALA A 1015 -37.50 -32.17 21.70
C ALA A 1015 -38.77 -32.98 21.33
N PRO A 1016 -38.93 -34.23 21.78
CA PRO A 1016 -40.18 -34.95 21.59
C PRO A 1016 -41.28 -34.23 22.37
N LEU A 1017 -42.41 -33.98 21.71
CA LEU A 1017 -43.66 -33.49 22.31
C LEU A 1017 -44.11 -34.35 23.48
#